data_AF-A0A0G0TCA6-F1
#
_entry.id   AF-A0A0G0TCA6-F1
#
_cell.length_a   1.000
_cell.length_b   1.000
_cell.length_c   1.000
_cell.angle_alpha   90.00
_cell.angle_beta   90.00
_cell.angle_gamma   90.00
#
_symmetry.space_group_name_H-M   'P 1'
#
loop_
_entity.id
_entity.type
_entity.pdbx_description
1 polymer ?
#
loop_
_entity_poly.entity_id
_entity_poly.type
_entity_poly.pdbx_seq_one_letter_code
_entity_poly.pdbx_strand_id
1 'polypeptide(L)'
;MADKHSPYLQAQEIPQEYTILIIGEKAPILVDALSDTLTAQGGTIYTRCKNRLSVDYLIIIDSHAKLKKSLSCLKSGGKVLHVISREMIGHIDTENISVFILPRNKTYKTTILINKILTMLFTSNPYVPPQVKKSSSIVVQKRKRHRRFIPLIGGTLLVLLSPFVVWALAVTVSIHSLSQLRDPSLDHEARTQKAKTAQTASSIAEHIAEPILPLIGIFSPQIETIVSGHMTILASVTNTVSLATEQAQLLEPVVQAITSGNTQDIENDIARVQQSLTALSNHIKPAVTAISQLNQYKEHRLVKQTWPYYEQIEEIDKFLSKGSVFMETVPDLMAFKTRKKYLVLLQNNFELRPTGGFIGSFALITVENGSMVEIAIEDVYEADGQLKGQVDPPEAIKQHLNQPNWFLRDSNWNPDFALSAKQAEWFLQKELNEQVNGVIAIDLYFLKNILQATGGIYVPDYQATVTSDDFFYKLQSDTHDSFFPGSNKKRNLIDGLTNALLINIAEQDPLTLLKIAKTVEQSFEEKHIVLASHDTNVQETVEQLGWGGRIASHQNVLGAHSDTVADYVMVVDANLGVNKVNAHINREIFTTVEPAENTIERELIIYYSNTSNEDSDSLYDGIYKNYLRILLPPEVFIHFIGINDQNRNIIDQADIESFGDKTSVGMLIEVPPQQDSKVIVRYSLPKPTSDTYSYQLMIQKQPGTVADPFVFKLGTQAQSLVTQTNISSFPYLIHLDQDRLLTVDFKRQVQ
;
A
#
# COMPACT_ATOMS: atom_id res chain seq x y z
N MET A 1 14.62 44.03 -1.64
CA MET A 1 13.56 44.52 -0.75
C MET A 1 12.56 43.41 -0.64
N ALA A 2 12.27 43.00 0.59
CA ALA A 2 11.52 41.79 0.91
C ALA A 2 10.04 41.99 0.58
N ASP A 3 9.45 41.05 -0.16
CA ASP A 3 8.02 40.82 -0.11
C ASP A 3 7.74 39.84 1.03
N LYS A 4 7.26 40.42 2.12
CA LYS A 4 6.66 39.72 3.25
C LYS A 4 5.25 39.35 2.82
N HIS A 5 4.93 38.06 2.81
CA HIS A 5 3.66 37.44 3.22
C HIS A 5 3.60 36.01 2.66
N SER A 6 4.44 35.15 3.24
CA SER A 6 4.18 33.71 3.25
C SER A 6 3.80 33.34 4.68
N PRO A 7 2.67 32.64 4.92
CA PRO A 7 2.25 32.25 6.26
C PRO A 7 2.97 30.96 6.71
N TYR A 8 4.25 30.80 6.37
CA TYR A 8 5.11 29.90 7.15
C TYR A 8 5.44 30.64 8.44
N LEU A 9 4.55 30.49 9.42
CA LEU A 9 4.88 30.73 10.82
C LEU A 9 6.17 29.95 11.10
N GLN A 10 7.19 30.67 11.59
CA GLN A 10 8.40 30.07 12.14
C GLN A 10 7.98 28.92 13.06
N ALA A 11 8.63 27.76 12.90
CA ALA A 11 8.54 26.67 13.86
C ALA A 11 8.87 27.26 15.24
N GLN A 12 7.85 27.46 16.07
CA GLN A 12 8.06 27.74 17.48
C GLN A 12 8.42 26.40 18.11
N GLU A 13 9.56 26.34 18.80
CA GLU A 13 9.88 25.23 19.70
C GLU A 13 8.68 25.02 20.63
N ILE A 14 8.18 23.78 20.71
CA ILE A 14 7.19 23.40 21.71
C ILE A 14 7.88 23.59 23.07
N PRO A 15 7.28 24.29 24.04
CA PRO A 15 7.86 24.46 25.36
C PRO A 15 8.15 23.10 26.01
N GLN A 16 9.12 23.00 26.93
CA GLN A 16 9.46 21.75 27.63
C GLN A 16 8.29 21.13 28.41
N GLU A 17 7.22 21.89 28.66
CA GLU A 17 5.98 21.43 29.26
C GLU A 17 4.80 21.93 28.41
N TYR A 18 3.99 21.00 27.92
CA TYR A 18 2.82 21.29 27.07
C TYR A 18 1.69 20.31 27.35
N THR A 19 0.45 20.74 27.14
CA THR A 19 -0.75 19.95 27.39
C THR A 19 -1.47 19.63 26.10
N ILE A 20 -1.72 18.35 25.80
CA ILE A 20 -2.43 17.91 24.58
C ILE A 20 -3.69 17.13 24.92
N LEU A 21 -4.78 17.41 24.22
CA LEU A 21 -5.94 16.51 24.13
C LEU A 21 -5.88 15.75 22.80
N ILE A 22 -5.90 14.42 22.84
CA ILE A 22 -5.97 13.55 21.67
C ILE A 22 -7.35 12.91 21.65
N ILE A 23 -8.06 13.05 20.54
CA ILE A 23 -9.40 12.48 20.32
C ILE A 23 -9.29 11.50 19.17
N GLY A 24 -9.45 10.20 19.40
CA GLY A 24 -9.46 9.21 18.31
C GLY A 24 -10.17 7.91 18.67
N GLU A 25 -11.50 8.00 18.81
CA GLU A 25 -12.34 6.89 19.28
C GLU A 25 -12.26 5.64 18.38
N LYS A 26 -11.97 5.80 17.08
CA LYS A 26 -11.89 4.71 16.10
C LYS A 26 -10.48 4.16 15.87
N ALA A 27 -9.46 4.75 16.51
CA ALA A 27 -8.07 4.29 16.45
C ALA A 27 -7.44 4.36 17.86
N PRO A 28 -8.03 3.68 18.88
CA PRO A 28 -7.68 3.87 20.28
C PRO A 28 -6.21 3.53 20.57
N ILE A 29 -5.63 2.57 19.85
CA ILE A 29 -4.25 2.17 20.09
C ILE A 29 -3.26 3.11 19.36
N LEU A 30 -3.65 3.72 18.24
CA LEU A 30 -2.90 4.84 17.67
C LEU A 30 -2.92 6.06 18.61
N VAL A 31 -4.05 6.32 19.26
CA VAL A 31 -4.16 7.32 20.32
C VAL A 31 -3.21 6.98 21.48
N ASP A 32 -3.17 5.73 21.92
CA ASP A 32 -2.27 5.29 23.00
C ASP A 32 -0.80 5.42 22.59
N ALA A 33 -0.42 4.94 21.39
CA ALA A 33 0.95 5.06 20.88
C ALA A 33 1.41 6.51 20.73
N LEU A 34 0.52 7.39 20.27
CA LEU A 34 0.78 8.82 20.17
C LEU A 34 0.88 9.45 21.57
N SER A 35 0.01 9.06 22.50
CA SER A 35 -0.01 9.53 23.89
C SER A 35 1.28 9.17 24.61
N ASP A 36 1.74 7.92 24.51
CA ASP A 36 2.98 7.45 25.11
C ASP A 36 4.18 8.25 24.59
N THR A 37 4.23 8.44 23.27
CA THR A 37 5.32 9.17 22.60
C THR A 37 5.38 10.62 23.07
N LEU A 38 4.23 11.30 23.14
CA LEU A 38 4.14 12.69 23.60
C LEU A 38 4.41 12.83 25.09
N THR A 39 3.96 11.86 25.89
CA THR A 39 4.24 11.82 27.35
C THR A 39 5.73 11.65 27.61
N ALA A 40 6.42 10.78 26.86
CA ALA A 40 7.86 10.58 26.96
C ALA A 40 8.69 11.84 26.65
N GLN A 41 8.09 12.84 25.99
CA GLN A 41 8.71 14.12 25.65
C GLN A 41 8.33 15.26 26.61
N GLY A 42 7.74 14.95 27.77
CA GLY A 42 7.36 15.95 28.78
C GLY A 42 5.95 16.54 28.60
N GLY A 43 5.15 16.01 27.67
CA GLY A 43 3.77 16.43 27.46
C GLY A 43 2.78 15.85 28.47
N THR A 44 1.81 16.63 28.92
CA THR A 44 0.64 16.16 29.68
C THR A 44 -0.49 15.82 28.71
N ILE A 45 -0.85 14.53 28.60
CA ILE A 45 -1.78 14.05 27.58
C ILE A 45 -3.12 13.64 28.18
N TYR A 46 -4.20 14.15 27.58
CA TYR A 46 -5.57 13.75 27.85
C TYR A 46 -6.11 12.97 26.63
N THR A 47 -6.72 11.82 26.87
CA THR A 47 -7.40 11.02 25.82
C THR A 47 -8.92 11.01 25.97
N ARG A 48 -9.44 11.57 27.08
CA ARG A 48 -10.87 11.74 27.36
C ARG A 48 -11.13 13.05 28.08
N CYS A 49 -12.23 13.71 27.75
CA CYS A 49 -12.62 14.95 28.42
C CYS A 49 -13.62 14.68 29.56
N LYS A 50 -13.14 14.72 30.82
CA LYS A 50 -13.99 14.58 32.01
C LYS A 50 -14.42 15.92 32.64
N ASN A 51 -13.64 17.00 32.43
CA ASN A 51 -13.83 18.35 33.00
C ASN A 51 -13.51 19.44 31.96
N ARG A 52 -13.72 20.72 32.29
CA ARG A 52 -13.26 21.84 31.44
C ARG A 52 -11.72 21.91 31.42
N LEU A 53 -11.10 21.54 30.29
CA LEU A 53 -9.64 21.49 30.11
C LEU A 53 -9.11 22.76 29.44
N SER A 54 -7.92 23.20 29.86
CA SER A 54 -7.08 24.14 29.11
C SER A 54 -5.97 23.32 28.48
N VAL A 55 -5.85 23.34 27.16
CA VAL A 55 -4.84 22.56 26.42
C VAL A 55 -4.09 23.47 25.47
N ASP A 56 -2.78 23.23 25.32
CA ASP A 56 -1.93 23.96 24.38
C ASP A 56 -2.18 23.47 22.95
N TYR A 57 -2.43 22.17 22.79
CA TYR A 57 -2.69 21.50 21.51
C TYR A 57 -3.89 20.55 21.57
N LEU A 58 -4.63 20.44 20.46
CA LEU A 58 -5.69 19.46 20.24
C LEU A 58 -5.35 18.63 19.00
N ILE A 59 -5.35 17.31 19.10
CA ILE A 59 -5.12 16.36 18.00
C ILE A 59 -6.37 15.51 17.83
N ILE A 60 -6.87 15.38 16.61
CA ILE A 60 -8.11 14.63 16.32
C ILE A 60 -7.80 13.54 15.30
N ILE A 61 -7.74 12.29 15.73
CA ILE A 61 -7.49 11.12 14.91
C ILE A 61 -8.86 10.50 14.58
N ASP A 62 -9.51 10.96 13.51
CA ASP A 62 -10.82 10.50 12.95
C ASP A 62 -12.04 11.43 13.17
N SER A 63 -12.99 11.35 12.24
CA SER A 63 -14.20 12.16 12.06
C SER A 63 -15.47 11.43 12.48
N HIS A 64 -16.18 11.91 13.52
CA HIS A 64 -17.62 11.66 13.69
C HIS A 64 -18.35 12.63 14.63
N ALA A 65 -19.69 12.60 14.57
CA ALA A 65 -20.72 13.46 15.18
C ALA A 65 -20.60 13.78 16.70
N LYS A 66 -19.78 13.05 17.46
CA LYS A 66 -19.54 13.33 18.90
C LYS A 66 -18.48 14.43 19.14
N LEU A 67 -17.76 14.86 18.09
CA LEU A 67 -16.74 15.92 18.17
C LEU A 67 -17.26 17.17 18.88
N LYS A 68 -18.50 17.58 18.60
CA LYS A 68 -19.14 18.76 19.21
C LYS A 68 -19.26 18.64 20.73
N LYS A 69 -19.52 17.44 21.25
CA LYS A 69 -19.57 17.16 22.70
C LYS A 69 -18.16 17.19 23.30
N SER A 70 -17.18 16.60 22.63
CA SER A 70 -15.78 16.60 23.07
C SER A 70 -15.10 17.97 22.97
N LEU A 71 -15.55 18.85 22.07
CA LEU A 71 -15.05 20.23 21.94
C LEU A 71 -15.69 21.19 22.96
N SER A 72 -16.91 20.89 23.44
CA SER A 72 -17.64 21.74 24.40
C SER A 72 -16.97 21.87 25.78
N CYS A 73 -15.96 21.03 26.06
CA CYS A 73 -15.22 21.00 27.30
C CYS A 73 -13.90 21.82 27.26
N LEU A 74 -13.54 22.44 26.15
CA LEU A 74 -12.32 23.26 26.04
C LEU A 74 -12.55 24.67 26.61
N LYS A 75 -11.63 25.18 27.43
CA LYS A 75 -11.56 26.62 27.75
C LYS A 75 -10.98 27.37 26.53
N SER A 76 -11.47 28.57 26.26
CA SER A 76 -10.97 29.44 25.19
C SER A 76 -9.46 29.68 25.35
N GLY A 77 -8.64 29.33 24.34
CA GLY A 77 -7.21 29.70 24.33
C GLY A 77 -6.16 28.68 23.85
N GLY A 78 -6.51 27.56 23.23
CA GLY A 78 -5.53 26.59 22.69
C GLY A 78 -5.25 26.74 21.18
N LYS A 79 -4.07 26.32 20.71
CA LYS A 79 -3.78 26.15 19.26
C LYS A 79 -4.30 24.78 18.82
N VAL A 80 -5.07 24.69 17.73
CA VAL A 80 -5.71 23.44 17.31
C VAL A 80 -5.00 22.84 16.10
N LEU A 81 -4.55 21.59 16.21
CA LEU A 81 -3.97 20.83 15.10
C LEU A 81 -5.05 19.87 14.56
N HIS A 82 -5.74 20.30 13.50
CA HIS A 82 -6.78 19.49 12.87
C HIS A 82 -6.21 18.48 11.89
N VAL A 83 -6.76 17.27 11.91
CA VAL A 83 -6.33 16.12 11.12
C VAL A 83 -7.61 15.43 10.63
N ILE A 84 -8.28 16.02 9.62
CA ILE A 84 -9.57 15.47 9.15
C ILE A 84 -9.61 15.40 7.61
N SER A 85 -10.25 14.32 7.13
CA SER A 85 -10.77 14.09 5.79
C SER A 85 -11.82 15.15 5.36
N ARG A 86 -12.12 15.23 4.06
CA ARG A 86 -12.71 16.37 3.33
C ARG A 86 -14.12 16.84 3.76
N GLU A 87 -14.84 16.09 4.59
CA GLU A 87 -16.31 16.21 4.73
C GLU A 87 -16.83 17.20 5.80
N MET A 88 -15.97 17.77 6.67
CA MET A 88 -16.45 18.42 7.92
C MET A 88 -16.25 19.95 8.03
N ILE A 89 -15.91 20.67 6.97
CA ILE A 89 -15.60 22.12 7.05
C ILE A 89 -16.85 23.01 7.32
N GLY A 90 -18.07 22.51 7.10
CA GLY A 90 -19.29 23.32 7.18
C GLY A 90 -19.89 23.57 8.57
N HIS A 91 -19.37 22.97 9.65
CA HIS A 91 -20.08 22.86 10.94
C HIS A 91 -19.34 23.39 12.18
N ILE A 92 -18.22 24.09 12.02
CA ILE A 92 -17.42 24.61 13.15
C ILE A 92 -17.36 26.14 13.10
N ASP A 93 -17.68 26.78 14.21
CA ASP A 93 -17.56 28.23 14.41
C ASP A 93 -16.08 28.60 14.61
N THR A 94 -15.48 29.25 13.62
CA THR A 94 -14.02 29.43 13.50
C THR A 94 -13.46 30.68 14.17
N GLU A 95 -14.29 31.51 14.80
CA GLU A 95 -13.86 32.85 15.26
C GLU A 95 -12.86 32.86 16.44
N ASN A 96 -12.67 31.74 17.15
CA ASN A 96 -11.78 31.67 18.33
C ASN A 96 -10.74 30.55 18.32
N ILE A 97 -10.41 30.00 17.14
CA ILE A 97 -9.47 28.88 17.01
C ILE A 97 -8.40 29.20 15.95
N SER A 98 -7.13 29.08 16.32
CA SER A 98 -6.04 29.06 15.34
C SER A 98 -6.03 27.68 14.67
N VAL A 99 -6.64 27.57 13.48
CA VAL A 99 -6.80 26.31 12.73
C VAL A 99 -5.66 26.14 11.73
N PHE A 100 -5.01 24.98 11.74
CA PHE A 100 -4.20 24.54 10.60
C PHE A 100 -5.12 23.91 9.55
N ILE A 101 -5.43 24.66 8.48
CA ILE A 101 -6.29 24.19 7.37
C ILE A 101 -5.40 23.65 6.26
N LEU A 102 -5.48 22.36 5.97
CA LEU A 102 -4.87 21.78 4.77
C LEU A 102 -5.55 22.36 3.52
N PRO A 103 -4.82 22.62 2.42
CA PRO A 103 -5.40 23.21 1.22
C PRO A 103 -6.57 22.37 0.69
N ARG A 104 -7.71 23.03 0.43
CA ARG A 104 -9.02 22.47 0.02
C ARG A 104 -9.00 21.50 -1.18
N ASN A 105 -7.88 21.45 -1.92
CA ASN A 105 -7.76 20.77 -3.21
C ASN A 105 -6.91 19.49 -3.15
N LYS A 106 -6.61 18.97 -1.95
CA LYS A 106 -5.82 17.73 -1.80
C LYS A 106 -6.45 16.77 -0.78
N THR A 107 -6.68 15.54 -1.21
CA THR A 107 -6.91 14.37 -0.35
C THR A 107 -5.57 13.89 0.21
N TYR A 108 -5.51 13.57 1.50
CA TYR A 108 -4.30 13.07 2.16
C TYR A 108 -4.60 11.68 2.72
N LYS A 109 -3.74 10.69 2.45
CA LYS A 109 -3.78 9.40 3.16
C LYS A 109 -3.53 9.65 4.66
N THR A 110 -4.27 8.97 5.54
CA THR A 110 -4.20 9.14 7.01
C THR A 110 -2.77 8.99 7.54
N THR A 111 -1.97 8.07 7.00
CA THR A 111 -0.54 7.86 7.28
C THR A 111 0.33 9.04 6.90
N ILE A 112 0.14 9.63 5.72
CA ILE A 112 0.89 10.82 5.29
C ILE A 112 0.58 11.98 6.22
N LEU A 113 -0.68 12.09 6.63
CA LEU A 113 -1.13 13.13 7.52
C LEU A 113 -0.53 12.96 8.92
N ILE A 114 -0.61 11.75 9.49
CA ILE A 114 0.03 11.38 10.77
C ILE A 114 1.54 11.58 10.72
N ASN A 115 2.25 11.07 9.71
CA ASN A 115 3.69 11.30 9.57
C ASN A 115 4.02 12.78 9.46
N LYS A 116 3.22 13.57 8.76
CA LYS A 116 3.46 15.01 8.61
C LYS A 116 3.21 15.77 9.91
N ILE A 117 2.24 15.33 10.71
CA ILE A 117 1.97 15.84 12.06
C ILE A 117 3.11 15.48 12.99
N LEU A 118 3.54 14.21 13.01
CA LEU A 118 4.68 13.73 13.80
C LEU A 118 5.97 14.46 13.40
N THR A 119 6.23 14.60 12.09
CA THR A 119 7.42 15.30 11.59
C THR A 119 7.39 16.80 11.92
N MET A 120 6.22 17.45 11.90
CA MET A 120 6.09 18.87 12.25
C MET A 120 6.10 19.13 13.76
N LEU A 121 5.61 18.19 14.57
CA LEU A 121 5.64 18.29 16.04
C LEU A 121 7.03 17.99 16.60
N PHE A 122 7.87 17.22 15.89
CA PHE A 122 9.07 16.61 16.48
C PHE A 122 10.39 16.82 15.73
N THR A 123 10.52 17.80 14.83
CA THR A 123 11.87 18.22 14.42
C THR A 123 12.50 19.13 15.47
N SER A 124 13.06 18.54 16.53
CA SER A 124 14.24 19.07 17.20
C SER A 124 15.45 18.27 16.72
N ASN A 125 16.09 18.80 15.68
CA ASN A 125 17.37 18.42 15.05
C ASN A 125 17.59 16.95 14.62
N PRO A 126 17.96 16.71 13.33
CA PRO A 126 18.68 15.48 13.00
C PRO A 126 20.00 15.43 13.78
N TYR A 127 20.43 14.22 14.14
CA TYR A 127 21.75 13.96 14.72
C TYR A 127 22.86 14.59 13.86
N VAL A 128 23.63 15.54 14.43
CA VAL A 128 24.79 16.18 13.79
C VAL A 128 26.05 15.80 14.60
N PRO A 129 27.08 15.18 13.99
CA PRO A 129 28.34 14.88 14.69
C PRO A 129 29.12 16.17 15.01
N PRO A 130 30.00 16.18 16.03
CA PRO A 130 30.56 17.41 16.59
C PRO A 130 31.49 18.12 15.60
N GLN A 131 31.16 19.37 15.25
CA GLN A 131 32.03 20.26 14.46
C GLN A 131 32.81 21.22 15.38
N VAL A 132 34.12 21.30 15.14
CA VAL A 132 35.08 22.14 15.85
C VAL A 132 34.78 23.63 15.62
N LYS A 133 34.63 24.40 16.71
CA LYS A 133 34.41 25.86 16.66
C LYS A 133 35.64 26.59 16.09
N LYS A 134 35.43 27.40 15.05
CA LYS A 134 36.28 28.58 14.77
C LYS A 134 35.44 29.85 14.82
N SER A 135 35.85 30.76 15.70
CA SER A 135 35.50 32.18 15.67
C SER A 135 36.14 32.81 14.42
N SER A 136 35.57 33.83 13.79
CA SER A 136 35.41 35.17 14.33
C SER A 136 34.67 36.05 13.34
N SER A 137 33.95 37.03 13.89
CA SER A 137 33.21 38.09 13.23
C SER A 137 34.13 39.09 12.52
N ILE A 138 33.85 39.40 11.25
CA ILE A 138 34.33 40.64 10.61
C ILE A 138 33.13 41.57 10.40
N VAL A 139 33.17 42.69 11.12
CA VAL A 139 32.30 43.85 10.95
C VAL A 139 32.78 44.63 9.73
N VAL A 140 31.92 44.88 8.74
CA VAL A 140 32.21 45.83 7.65
C VAL A 140 31.21 46.98 7.67
N GLN A 141 31.75 48.17 7.90
CA GLN A 141 31.07 49.46 7.87
C GLN A 141 30.58 49.83 6.47
N LYS A 142 29.37 50.39 6.40
CA LYS A 142 28.82 51.04 5.20
C LYS A 142 29.64 52.28 4.81
N ARG A 143 30.14 52.32 3.58
CA ARG A 143 30.54 53.57 2.90
C ARG A 143 29.66 53.83 1.68
N LYS A 144 29.20 55.08 1.57
CA LYS A 144 28.52 55.68 0.40
C LYS A 144 29.56 56.20 -0.61
N ARG A 145 29.13 56.29 -1.88
CA ARG A 145 29.72 56.90 -3.11
C ARG A 145 30.29 55.86 -4.10
N HIS A 146 30.14 55.95 -5.43
CA HIS A 146 29.63 56.99 -6.34
C HIS A 146 29.03 56.29 -7.59
N ARG A 147 27.94 56.84 -8.14
CA ARG A 147 27.44 56.52 -9.50
C ARG A 147 28.44 57.06 -10.54
N ARG A 148 28.95 56.19 -11.42
CA ARG A 148 29.21 56.40 -12.85
C ARG A 148 29.76 55.09 -13.46
N PHE A 149 29.28 54.73 -14.65
CA PHE A 149 29.51 53.50 -15.44
C PHE A 149 28.68 52.25 -15.06
N ILE A 150 27.42 52.17 -15.54
CA ILE A 150 26.55 50.97 -15.44
C ILE A 150 25.95 50.44 -16.78
N PRO A 151 25.91 51.14 -17.94
CA PRO A 151 25.25 50.54 -19.11
C PRO A 151 26.03 49.37 -19.76
N LEU A 152 27.37 49.36 -19.69
CA LEU A 152 28.17 48.34 -20.38
C LEU A 152 28.30 47.03 -19.60
N ILE A 153 28.39 47.12 -18.26
CA ILE A 153 28.46 45.96 -17.34
C ILE A 153 27.09 45.27 -17.25
N GLY A 154 25.98 46.03 -17.30
CA GLY A 154 24.63 45.47 -17.33
C GLY A 154 24.36 44.67 -18.62
N GLY A 155 24.83 45.15 -19.77
CA GLY A 155 24.70 44.45 -21.05
C GLY A 155 25.52 43.15 -21.12
N THR A 156 26.76 43.16 -20.60
CA THR A 156 27.59 41.94 -20.53
C THR A 156 27.05 40.94 -19.51
N LEU A 157 26.56 41.40 -18.35
CA LEU A 157 25.91 40.53 -17.37
C LEU A 157 24.62 39.91 -17.92
N LEU A 158 23.82 40.65 -18.71
CA LEU A 158 22.63 40.13 -19.38
C LEU A 158 22.96 39.05 -20.42
N VAL A 159 24.04 39.24 -21.20
CA VAL A 159 24.51 38.23 -22.15
C VAL A 159 25.03 37.00 -21.42
N LEU A 160 25.79 37.18 -20.33
CA LEU A 160 26.31 36.07 -19.50
C LEU A 160 25.23 35.32 -18.71
N LEU A 161 24.12 35.99 -18.35
CA LEU A 161 22.96 35.38 -17.68
C LEU A 161 21.92 34.82 -18.67
N SER A 162 22.02 35.14 -19.96
CA SER A 162 21.06 34.66 -20.97
C SER A 162 20.97 33.12 -21.04
N PRO A 163 22.06 32.34 -20.93
CA PRO A 163 21.96 30.88 -20.89
C PRO A 163 21.18 30.38 -19.67
N PHE A 164 21.36 31.00 -18.49
CA PHE A 164 20.59 30.67 -17.29
C PHE A 164 19.09 30.96 -17.44
N VAL A 165 18.73 32.06 -18.10
CA VAL A 165 17.33 32.42 -18.35
C VAL A 165 16.68 31.42 -19.32
N VAL A 166 17.37 31.07 -20.40
CA VAL A 166 16.86 30.08 -21.38
C VAL A 166 16.76 28.70 -20.74
N TRP A 167 17.75 28.29 -19.95
CA TRP A 167 17.72 27.05 -19.16
C TRP A 167 16.50 27.00 -18.22
N ALA A 168 16.32 28.03 -17.40
CA ALA A 168 15.20 28.10 -16.46
C ALA A 168 13.84 28.10 -17.16
N LEU A 169 13.73 28.79 -18.31
CA LEU A 169 12.53 28.79 -19.14
C LEU A 169 12.26 27.39 -19.71
N ALA A 170 13.27 26.73 -20.25
CA ALA A 170 13.17 25.38 -20.82
C ALA A 170 12.74 24.36 -19.76
N VAL A 171 13.33 24.39 -18.56
CA VAL A 171 12.90 23.57 -17.40
C VAL A 171 11.45 23.87 -17.04
N THR A 172 11.05 25.15 -17.00
CA THR A 172 9.68 25.55 -16.66
C THR A 172 8.67 25.05 -17.68
N VAL A 173 8.97 25.18 -18.97
CA VAL A 173 8.12 24.69 -20.07
C VAL A 173 8.00 23.16 -20.02
N SER A 174 9.10 22.47 -19.72
CA SER A 174 9.11 21.01 -19.56
C SER A 174 8.19 20.55 -18.43
N ILE A 175 8.37 21.10 -17.22
CA ILE A 175 7.55 20.77 -16.05
C ILE A 175 6.09 21.16 -16.26
N HIS A 176 5.83 22.32 -16.87
CA HIS A 176 4.47 22.76 -17.16
C HIS A 176 3.77 21.81 -18.14
N SER A 177 4.46 21.40 -19.21
CA SER A 177 3.91 20.48 -20.20
C SER A 177 3.64 19.09 -19.60
N LEU A 178 4.54 18.58 -18.75
CA LEU A 178 4.29 17.35 -17.96
C LEU A 178 3.07 17.49 -17.05
N SER A 179 2.91 18.63 -16.38
CA SER A 179 1.78 18.83 -15.47
C SER A 179 0.43 18.84 -16.17
N GLN A 180 0.38 19.27 -17.44
CA GLN A 180 -0.84 19.27 -18.26
C GLN A 180 -1.30 17.86 -18.64
N LEU A 181 -0.41 16.85 -18.65
CA LEU A 181 -0.79 15.46 -18.94
C LEU A 181 -1.77 14.87 -17.92
N ARG A 182 -1.94 15.51 -16.77
CA ARG A 182 -2.91 15.12 -15.73
C ARG A 182 -4.32 15.63 -16.01
N ASP A 183 -4.51 16.44 -17.05
CA ASP A 183 -5.83 16.95 -17.42
C ASP A 183 -6.68 15.84 -18.04
N PRO A 184 -7.80 15.44 -17.40
CA PRO A 184 -8.65 14.38 -17.90
C PRO A 184 -9.36 14.74 -19.21
N SER A 185 -9.44 16.03 -19.57
CA SER A 185 -10.09 16.49 -20.81
C SER A 185 -9.24 16.34 -22.06
N LEU A 186 -7.92 16.10 -21.92
CA LEU A 186 -7.04 15.90 -23.06
C LEU A 186 -7.20 14.50 -23.64
N ASP A 187 -7.44 14.44 -24.95
CA ASP A 187 -7.38 13.20 -25.72
C ASP A 187 -5.94 12.67 -25.87
N HIS A 188 -5.82 11.49 -26.46
CA HIS A 188 -4.54 10.82 -26.64
C HIS A 188 -3.56 11.64 -27.51
N GLU A 189 -4.02 12.23 -28.61
CA GLU A 189 -3.17 13.02 -29.52
C GLU A 189 -2.62 14.26 -28.83
N ALA A 190 -3.48 15.01 -28.11
CA ALA A 190 -3.07 16.18 -27.36
C ALA A 190 -2.07 15.82 -26.25
N ARG A 191 -2.26 14.68 -25.55
CA ARG A 191 -1.31 14.20 -24.54
C ARG A 191 0.04 13.85 -25.17
N THR A 192 0.07 13.14 -26.29
CA THR A 192 1.31 12.83 -27.01
C THR A 192 2.04 14.11 -27.44
N GLN A 193 1.33 15.12 -27.93
CA GLN A 193 1.94 16.40 -28.31
C GLN A 193 2.53 17.15 -27.10
N LYS A 194 1.84 17.14 -25.96
CA LYS A 194 2.35 17.73 -24.71
C LYS A 194 3.57 16.99 -24.17
N ALA A 195 3.59 15.66 -24.26
CA ALA A 195 4.74 14.85 -23.87
C ALA A 195 5.97 15.14 -24.75
N LYS A 196 5.79 15.23 -26.07
CA LYS A 196 6.85 15.65 -27.02
C LYS A 196 7.36 17.07 -26.74
N THR A 197 6.46 17.99 -26.38
CA THR A 197 6.84 19.37 -25.98
C THR A 197 7.70 19.35 -24.71
N ALA A 198 7.33 18.54 -23.72
CA ALA A 198 8.10 18.39 -22.49
C ALA A 198 9.50 17.81 -22.75
N GLN A 199 9.58 16.76 -23.57
CA GLN A 199 10.83 16.13 -24.00
C GLN A 199 11.75 17.12 -24.72
N THR A 200 11.21 17.86 -25.69
CA THR A 200 11.97 18.87 -26.45
C THR A 200 12.52 19.96 -25.53
N ALA A 201 11.68 20.48 -24.63
CA ALA A 201 12.09 21.51 -23.67
C ALA A 201 13.13 20.98 -22.67
N SER A 202 13.01 19.72 -22.23
CA SER A 202 14.01 19.08 -21.37
C SER A 202 15.37 18.92 -22.06
N SER A 203 15.37 18.49 -23.33
CA SER A 203 16.60 18.34 -24.12
C SER A 203 17.30 19.68 -24.33
N ILE A 204 16.55 20.77 -24.59
CA ILE A 204 17.10 22.14 -24.65
C ILE A 204 17.74 22.52 -23.31
N ALA A 205 17.06 22.25 -22.19
CA ALA A 205 17.60 22.54 -20.87
C ALA A 205 18.90 21.75 -20.60
N GLU A 206 18.97 20.48 -20.98
CA GLU A 206 20.17 19.64 -20.80
C GLU A 206 21.38 20.18 -21.58
N HIS A 207 21.20 20.49 -22.87
CA HIS A 207 22.27 21.07 -23.71
C HIS A 207 22.78 22.42 -23.18
N ILE A 208 21.90 23.23 -22.59
CA ILE A 208 22.30 24.53 -22.01
C ILE A 208 23.00 24.32 -20.66
N ALA A 209 22.60 23.32 -19.88
CA ALA A 209 23.19 23.04 -18.57
C ALA A 209 24.62 22.51 -18.67
N GLU A 210 24.93 21.69 -19.69
CA GLU A 210 26.23 21.03 -19.87
C GLU A 210 27.45 21.98 -19.75
N PRO A 211 27.52 23.13 -20.45
CA PRO A 211 28.65 24.06 -20.29
C PRO A 211 28.59 24.89 -19.00
N ILE A 212 27.44 24.98 -18.33
CA ILE A 212 27.22 25.83 -17.16
C ILE A 212 27.54 25.08 -15.85
N LEU A 213 27.20 23.79 -15.77
CA LEU A 213 27.34 22.96 -14.58
C LEU A 213 28.76 22.95 -14.00
N PRO A 214 29.84 22.77 -14.80
CA PRO A 214 31.21 22.82 -14.27
C PRO A 214 31.55 24.17 -13.65
N LEU A 215 31.00 25.27 -14.18
CA LEU A 215 31.22 26.62 -13.61
C LEU A 215 30.56 26.75 -12.24
N ILE A 216 29.40 26.13 -12.04
CA ILE A 216 28.75 26.04 -10.72
C ILE A 216 29.61 25.20 -9.77
N GLY A 217 30.17 24.09 -10.27
CA GLY A 217 31.06 23.18 -9.55
C GLY A 217 32.27 23.85 -8.92
N ILE A 218 32.87 24.83 -9.62
CA ILE A 218 34.00 25.64 -9.10
C ILE A 218 33.63 26.32 -7.78
N PHE A 219 32.39 26.77 -7.63
CA PHE A 219 31.92 27.47 -6.43
C PHE A 219 31.26 26.54 -5.41
N SER A 220 30.56 25.50 -5.87
CA SER A 220 29.88 24.53 -5.01
C SER A 220 29.69 23.18 -5.73
N PRO A 221 30.57 22.19 -5.47
CA PRO A 221 30.44 20.84 -6.02
C PRO A 221 29.11 20.17 -5.63
N GLN A 222 28.62 20.43 -4.42
CA GLN A 222 27.33 19.92 -3.96
C GLN A 222 26.17 20.42 -4.84
N ILE A 223 26.16 21.71 -5.19
CA ILE A 223 25.08 22.27 -6.02
C ILE A 223 25.18 21.76 -7.45
N GLU A 224 26.39 21.59 -7.99
CA GLU A 224 26.60 20.93 -9.28
C GLU A 224 25.99 19.52 -9.30
N THR A 225 26.29 18.68 -8.30
CA THR A 225 25.71 17.34 -8.19
C THR A 225 24.18 17.38 -8.11
N ILE A 226 23.63 18.30 -7.31
CA ILE A 226 22.17 18.44 -7.17
C ILE A 226 21.52 18.84 -8.49
N VAL A 227 22.04 19.85 -9.19
CA VAL A 227 21.45 20.32 -10.44
C VAL A 227 21.61 19.27 -11.54
N SER A 228 22.78 18.63 -11.64
CA SER A 228 23.03 17.53 -12.57
C SER A 228 22.03 16.37 -12.34
N GLY A 229 21.85 15.94 -11.10
CA GLY A 229 20.87 14.90 -10.75
C GLY A 229 19.43 15.25 -11.15
N HIS A 230 19.00 16.50 -10.89
CA HIS A 230 17.66 16.94 -11.33
C HIS A 230 17.52 16.97 -12.85
N MET A 231 18.57 17.33 -13.59
CA MET A 231 18.55 17.35 -15.05
C MET A 231 18.44 15.93 -15.62
N THR A 232 19.22 14.98 -15.09
CA THR A 232 19.12 13.55 -15.46
C THR A 232 17.71 13.02 -15.20
N ILE A 233 17.13 13.34 -14.04
CA ILE A 233 15.76 12.94 -13.69
C ILE A 233 14.75 13.54 -14.68
N LEU A 234 14.83 14.84 -14.97
CA LEU A 234 13.90 15.50 -15.89
C LEU A 234 13.98 14.93 -17.32
N ALA A 235 15.19 14.71 -17.84
CA ALA A 235 15.40 14.13 -19.16
C ALA A 235 14.87 12.70 -19.23
N SER A 236 15.20 11.86 -18.26
CA SER A 236 14.75 10.48 -18.17
C SER A 236 13.22 10.36 -18.07
N VAL A 237 12.57 11.17 -17.22
CA VAL A 237 11.10 11.20 -17.09
C VAL A 237 10.43 11.65 -18.37
N THR A 238 10.89 12.74 -19.00
CA THR A 238 10.25 13.26 -20.21
C THR A 238 10.42 12.31 -21.41
N ASN A 239 11.57 11.66 -21.55
CA ASN A 239 11.78 10.62 -22.55
C ASN A 239 10.83 9.42 -22.31
N THR A 240 10.74 8.95 -21.07
CA THR A 240 9.87 7.82 -20.70
C THR A 240 8.41 8.14 -20.97
N VAL A 241 7.93 9.32 -20.57
CA VAL A 241 6.54 9.75 -20.77
C VAL A 241 6.21 9.93 -22.25
N SER A 242 7.10 10.55 -23.03
CA SER A 242 6.93 10.71 -24.48
C SER A 242 6.79 9.35 -25.17
N LEU A 243 7.72 8.44 -24.87
CA LEU A 243 7.70 7.08 -25.41
C LEU A 243 6.44 6.30 -24.98
N ALA A 244 6.04 6.39 -23.70
CA ALA A 244 4.86 5.71 -23.18
C ALA A 244 3.58 6.19 -23.87
N THR A 245 3.44 7.51 -24.08
CA THR A 245 2.27 8.04 -24.80
C THR A 245 2.24 7.60 -26.25
N GLU A 246 3.37 7.53 -26.94
CA GLU A 246 3.45 7.08 -28.33
C GLU A 246 3.18 5.58 -28.48
N GLN A 247 3.65 4.77 -27.53
CA GLN A 247 3.57 3.31 -27.58
C GLN A 247 2.32 2.73 -26.91
N ALA A 248 1.51 3.53 -26.21
CA ALA A 248 0.30 3.03 -25.54
C ALA A 248 -0.67 2.34 -26.51
N GLN A 249 -0.71 2.75 -27.78
CA GLN A 249 -1.55 2.14 -28.83
C GLN A 249 -1.22 0.66 -29.08
N LEU A 250 -0.03 0.19 -28.70
CA LEU A 250 0.33 -1.23 -28.79
C LEU A 250 -0.53 -2.13 -27.90
N LEU A 251 -1.20 -1.57 -26.88
CA LEU A 251 -2.07 -2.32 -25.98
C LEU A 251 -3.42 -2.68 -26.62
N GLU A 252 -3.92 -1.86 -27.55
CA GLU A 252 -5.24 -2.06 -28.19
C GLU A 252 -5.36 -3.44 -28.88
N PRO A 253 -4.48 -3.83 -29.82
CA PRO A 253 -4.62 -5.10 -30.51
C PRO A 253 -4.45 -6.29 -29.56
N VAL A 254 -3.58 -6.18 -28.54
CA VAL A 254 -3.41 -7.23 -27.52
C VAL A 254 -4.70 -7.42 -26.72
N VAL A 255 -5.28 -6.33 -26.22
CA VAL A 255 -6.51 -6.41 -25.42
C VAL A 255 -7.68 -6.91 -26.26
N GLN A 256 -7.81 -6.44 -27.50
CA GLN A 256 -8.84 -6.93 -28.43
C GLN A 256 -8.65 -8.42 -28.73
N ALA A 257 -7.43 -8.88 -28.97
CA ALA A 257 -7.15 -10.28 -29.24
C ALA A 257 -7.53 -11.19 -28.06
N ILE A 258 -7.19 -10.76 -26.83
CA ILE A 258 -7.50 -11.49 -25.60
C ILE A 258 -9.02 -11.57 -25.36
N THR A 259 -9.73 -10.44 -25.51
CA THR A 259 -11.14 -10.29 -25.11
C THR A 259 -12.15 -10.65 -26.19
N SER A 260 -11.82 -10.43 -27.47
CA SER A 260 -12.74 -10.60 -28.60
C SER A 260 -12.31 -11.69 -29.59
N GLY A 261 -11.19 -12.37 -29.35
CA GLY A 261 -10.72 -13.50 -30.14
C GLY A 261 -10.06 -13.15 -31.47
N ASN A 262 -9.73 -11.88 -31.71
CA ASN A 262 -8.97 -11.46 -32.89
C ASN A 262 -7.47 -11.74 -32.72
N THR A 263 -7.05 -13.00 -32.87
CA THR A 263 -5.68 -13.44 -32.57
C THR A 263 -4.66 -13.20 -33.69
N GLN A 264 -5.05 -12.51 -34.77
CA GLN A 264 -4.14 -12.26 -35.88
C GLN A 264 -2.92 -11.45 -35.39
N ASP A 265 -1.72 -12.03 -35.50
CA ASP A 265 -0.46 -11.43 -35.07
C ASP A 265 -0.29 -11.18 -33.56
N ILE A 266 -1.12 -11.79 -32.69
CA ILE A 266 -1.05 -11.55 -31.23
C ILE A 266 0.34 -11.84 -30.63
N GLU A 267 1.06 -12.84 -31.15
CA GLU A 267 2.44 -13.14 -30.70
C GLU A 267 3.41 -12.00 -31.02
N ASN A 268 3.27 -11.39 -32.20
CA ASN A 268 4.04 -10.22 -32.59
C ASN A 268 3.63 -8.98 -31.77
N ASP A 269 2.34 -8.81 -31.49
CA ASP A 269 1.84 -7.71 -30.66
C ASP A 269 2.41 -7.76 -29.24
N ILE A 270 2.38 -8.95 -28.62
CA ILE A 270 2.95 -9.15 -27.28
C ILE A 270 4.46 -8.92 -27.29
N ALA A 271 5.17 -9.38 -28.31
CA ALA A 271 6.61 -9.11 -28.45
C ALA A 271 6.91 -7.59 -28.57
N ARG A 272 6.05 -6.83 -29.26
CA ARG A 272 6.17 -5.36 -29.35
C ARG A 272 5.92 -4.69 -28.00
N VAL A 273 4.94 -5.15 -27.22
CA VAL A 273 4.68 -4.66 -25.86
C VAL A 273 5.85 -4.96 -24.93
N GLN A 274 6.43 -6.17 -24.99
CA GLN A 274 7.63 -6.54 -24.24
C GLN A 274 8.82 -5.62 -24.55
N GLN A 275 9.05 -5.36 -25.84
CA GLN A 275 10.11 -4.45 -26.29
C GLN A 275 9.86 -3.01 -25.81
N SER A 276 8.61 -2.55 -25.86
CA SER A 276 8.19 -1.24 -25.34
C SER A 276 8.46 -1.11 -23.84
N LEU A 277 8.04 -2.08 -23.03
CA LEU A 277 8.29 -2.08 -21.58
C LEU A 277 9.78 -2.10 -21.24
N THR A 278 10.56 -2.89 -21.98
CA THR A 278 12.02 -2.92 -21.82
C THR A 278 12.64 -1.55 -22.14
N ALA A 279 12.20 -0.90 -23.22
CA ALA A 279 12.66 0.43 -23.58
C ALA A 279 12.29 1.48 -22.52
N LEU A 280 11.05 1.46 -22.03
CA LEU A 280 10.57 2.34 -20.96
C LEU A 280 11.36 2.14 -19.66
N SER A 281 11.58 0.89 -19.24
CA SER A 281 12.42 0.55 -18.08
C SER A 281 13.84 1.09 -18.25
N ASN A 282 14.45 0.92 -19.44
CA ASN A 282 15.79 1.45 -19.70
C ASN A 282 15.85 2.98 -19.71
N HIS A 283 14.79 3.67 -20.16
CA HIS A 283 14.73 5.13 -20.13
C HIS A 283 14.55 5.70 -18.74
N ILE A 284 13.90 4.99 -17.80
CA ILE A 284 13.65 5.48 -16.43
C ILE A 284 14.80 5.18 -15.45
N LYS A 285 15.59 4.13 -15.69
CA LYS A 285 16.74 3.72 -14.84
C LYS A 285 17.74 4.85 -14.50
N PRO A 286 18.11 5.75 -15.42
CA PRO A 286 18.97 6.89 -15.08
C PRO A 286 18.38 7.82 -14.02
N ALA A 287 17.05 8.05 -14.04
CA ALA A 287 16.39 8.83 -13.00
C ALA A 287 16.50 8.15 -11.64
N VAL A 288 16.23 6.84 -11.55
CA VAL A 288 16.35 6.07 -10.30
C VAL A 288 17.78 6.10 -9.75
N THR A 289 18.77 5.96 -10.63
CA THR A 289 20.19 6.07 -10.26
C THR A 289 20.53 7.45 -9.71
N ALA A 290 20.04 8.52 -10.36
CA ALA A 290 20.22 9.88 -9.90
C ALA A 290 19.51 10.15 -8.56
N ILE A 291 18.30 9.62 -8.35
CA ILE A 291 17.57 9.73 -7.08
C ILE A 291 18.38 9.09 -5.94
N SER A 292 18.94 7.90 -6.15
CA SER A 292 19.79 7.22 -5.18
C SER A 292 21.02 8.06 -4.80
N GLN A 293 21.69 8.68 -5.78
CA GLN A 293 22.81 9.59 -5.52
C GLN A 293 22.40 10.86 -4.77
N LEU A 294 21.19 11.37 -5.01
CA LEU A 294 20.64 12.54 -4.32
C LEU A 294 20.16 12.25 -2.90
N ASN A 295 20.05 10.98 -2.49
CA ASN A 295 19.59 10.60 -1.16
C ASN A 295 20.44 11.20 -0.03
N GLN A 296 21.76 11.30 -0.22
CA GLN A 296 22.66 11.98 0.74
C GLN A 296 22.35 13.49 0.92
N TYR A 297 21.62 14.08 -0.03
CA TYR A 297 21.20 15.48 -0.02
C TYR A 297 19.70 15.64 0.23
N LYS A 298 19.01 14.61 0.72
CA LYS A 298 17.55 14.61 0.93
C LYS A 298 17.05 15.82 1.75
N GLU A 299 17.81 16.23 2.76
CA GLU A 299 17.47 17.40 3.60
C GLU A 299 17.84 18.76 2.98
N HIS A 300 18.58 18.77 1.86
CA HIS A 300 18.90 20.00 1.17
C HIS A 300 17.63 20.62 0.57
N ARG A 301 17.45 21.94 0.73
CA ARG A 301 16.23 22.66 0.32
C ARG A 301 15.76 22.37 -1.11
N LEU A 302 16.69 22.25 -2.06
CA LEU A 302 16.39 21.99 -3.48
C LEU A 302 15.87 20.56 -3.71
N VAL A 303 16.34 19.58 -2.95
CA VAL A 303 15.99 18.15 -3.10
C VAL A 303 14.73 17.83 -2.29
N LYS A 304 14.61 18.40 -1.09
CA LYS A 304 13.47 18.21 -0.19
C LYS A 304 12.13 18.58 -0.84
N GLN A 305 12.12 19.57 -1.72
CA GLN A 305 10.90 20.01 -2.43
C GLN A 305 10.49 19.07 -3.56
N THR A 306 11.43 18.36 -4.16
CA THR A 306 11.20 17.46 -5.30
C THR A 306 11.05 15.99 -4.88
N TRP A 307 11.50 15.63 -3.67
CA TRP A 307 11.47 14.27 -3.15
C TRP A 307 10.14 13.50 -3.33
N PRO A 308 8.95 14.08 -3.09
CA PRO A 308 7.68 13.36 -3.29
C PRO A 308 7.42 12.94 -4.75
N TYR A 309 8.10 13.56 -5.73
CA TYR A 309 8.03 13.15 -7.13
C TYR A 309 9.04 12.05 -7.44
N TYR A 310 10.15 11.96 -6.69
CA TYR A 310 11.14 10.89 -6.84
C TYR A 310 10.56 9.56 -6.40
N GLU A 311 9.78 9.55 -5.33
CA GLU A 311 9.02 8.37 -4.90
C GLU A 311 8.07 7.87 -6.00
N GLN A 312 7.39 8.76 -6.73
CA GLN A 312 6.54 8.38 -7.87
C GLN A 312 7.35 7.78 -9.03
N ILE A 313 8.59 8.24 -9.26
CA ILE A 313 9.46 7.73 -10.32
C ILE A 313 9.96 6.33 -9.98
N GLU A 314 10.33 6.09 -8.73
CA GLU A 314 10.69 4.74 -8.25
C GLU A 314 9.53 3.77 -8.39
N GLU A 315 8.28 4.20 -8.11
CA GLU A 315 7.09 3.37 -8.32
C GLU A 315 6.81 3.08 -9.80
N ILE A 316 7.12 4.01 -10.71
CA ILE A 316 7.03 3.78 -12.16
C ILE A 316 8.09 2.78 -12.62
N ASP A 317 9.33 2.92 -12.14
CA ASP A 317 10.41 1.96 -12.47
C ASP A 317 10.09 0.55 -11.99
N LYS A 318 9.57 0.41 -10.76
CA LYS A 318 9.08 -0.89 -10.24
C LYS A 318 7.98 -1.47 -11.12
N PHE A 319 6.97 -0.67 -11.47
CA PHE A 319 5.88 -1.10 -12.36
C PHE A 319 6.40 -1.59 -13.71
N LEU A 320 7.28 -0.83 -14.36
CA LEU A 320 7.86 -1.18 -15.65
C LEU A 320 8.74 -2.43 -15.56
N SER A 321 9.55 -2.55 -14.50
CA SER A 321 10.44 -3.70 -14.30
C SER A 321 9.65 -4.98 -14.03
N LYS A 322 8.65 -4.93 -13.15
CA LYS A 322 7.76 -6.07 -12.87
C LYS A 322 6.92 -6.44 -14.09
N GLY A 323 6.36 -5.45 -14.78
CA GLY A 323 5.63 -5.64 -16.02
C GLY A 323 6.49 -6.30 -17.10
N SER A 324 7.73 -5.87 -17.27
CA SER A 324 8.67 -6.49 -18.21
C SER A 324 8.91 -7.96 -17.90
N VAL A 325 9.19 -8.30 -16.63
CA VAL A 325 9.41 -9.68 -16.20
C VAL A 325 8.14 -10.53 -16.38
N PHE A 326 6.98 -10.04 -15.95
CA PHE A 326 5.73 -10.77 -16.09
C PHE A 326 5.35 -11.01 -17.55
N MET A 327 5.58 -10.02 -18.43
CA MET A 327 5.24 -10.13 -19.84
C MET A 327 6.00 -11.27 -20.55
N GLU A 328 7.15 -11.72 -20.04
CA GLU A 328 7.87 -12.90 -20.57
C GLU A 328 7.06 -14.20 -20.42
N THR A 329 6.14 -14.25 -19.45
CA THR A 329 5.29 -15.43 -19.17
C THR A 329 3.95 -15.42 -19.90
N VAL A 330 3.57 -14.27 -20.47
CA VAL A 330 2.27 -14.09 -21.11
C VAL A 330 2.05 -15.05 -22.28
N PRO A 331 3.02 -15.37 -23.15
CA PRO A 331 2.83 -16.39 -24.19
C PRO A 331 2.43 -17.76 -23.65
N ASP A 332 2.99 -18.16 -22.49
CA ASP A 332 2.67 -19.43 -21.84
C ASP A 332 1.29 -19.37 -21.16
N LEU A 333 0.96 -18.28 -20.46
CA LEU A 333 -0.37 -18.06 -19.87
C LEU A 333 -1.48 -18.00 -20.93
N MET A 334 -1.19 -17.37 -22.06
CA MET A 334 -2.12 -17.18 -23.18
C MET A 334 -2.18 -18.37 -24.14
N ALA A 335 -1.49 -19.46 -23.81
CA ALA A 335 -1.63 -20.75 -24.49
C ALA A 335 -1.41 -20.64 -26.02
N PHE A 336 -0.34 -19.97 -26.45
CA PHE A 336 -0.05 -19.78 -27.88
C PHE A 336 0.24 -21.09 -28.64
N LYS A 337 0.63 -22.15 -27.93
CA LYS A 337 1.03 -23.44 -28.51
C LYS A 337 0.14 -24.61 -28.10
N THR A 338 -0.68 -24.41 -27.06
CA THR A 338 -1.50 -25.47 -26.44
C THR A 338 -2.84 -24.89 -26.02
N ARG A 339 -3.82 -25.74 -25.69
CA ARG A 339 -5.05 -25.30 -25.03
C ARG A 339 -4.84 -25.41 -23.52
N LYS A 340 -5.09 -24.33 -22.78
CA LYS A 340 -5.00 -24.31 -21.30
C LYS A 340 -6.36 -23.97 -20.70
N LYS A 341 -6.69 -24.55 -19.55
CA LYS A 341 -7.90 -24.23 -18.77
C LYS A 341 -7.48 -23.74 -17.39
N TYR A 342 -8.04 -22.65 -16.91
CA TYR A 342 -7.75 -22.06 -15.60
C TYR A 342 -8.99 -22.04 -14.72
N LEU A 343 -8.80 -22.37 -13.43
CA LEU A 343 -9.82 -22.19 -12.41
C LEU A 343 -9.67 -20.79 -11.81
N VAL A 344 -10.69 -19.94 -11.92
CA VAL A 344 -10.73 -18.62 -11.28
C VAL A 344 -11.69 -18.67 -10.10
N LEU A 345 -11.16 -18.57 -8.88
CA LEU A 345 -11.94 -18.53 -7.64
C LEU A 345 -12.45 -17.10 -7.43
N LEU A 346 -13.78 -16.93 -7.38
CA LEU A 346 -14.43 -15.64 -7.15
C LEU A 346 -14.77 -15.52 -5.66
N GLN A 347 -13.94 -14.77 -4.95
CA GLN A 347 -13.95 -14.73 -3.49
C GLN A 347 -14.69 -13.51 -2.95
N ASN A 348 -15.57 -13.75 -1.98
CA ASN A 348 -16.21 -12.70 -1.20
C ASN A 348 -15.42 -12.48 0.10
N ASN A 349 -14.55 -11.48 0.09
CA ASN A 349 -13.71 -11.13 1.24
C ASN A 349 -14.45 -10.38 2.36
N PHE A 350 -15.76 -10.10 2.20
CA PHE A 350 -16.61 -9.72 3.34
C PHE A 350 -16.95 -10.91 4.23
N GLU A 351 -16.79 -12.14 3.73
CA GLU A 351 -16.71 -13.34 4.53
C GLU A 351 -15.27 -13.88 4.42
N LEU A 352 -14.38 -13.30 5.20
CA LEU A 352 -12.93 -13.47 5.01
C LEU A 352 -12.50 -14.94 5.20
N ARG A 353 -11.60 -15.39 4.32
CA ARG A 353 -10.91 -16.68 4.39
C ARG A 353 -9.40 -16.46 4.24
N PRO A 354 -8.57 -17.44 4.61
CA PRO A 354 -7.11 -17.29 4.67
C PRO A 354 -6.46 -16.73 3.40
N THR A 355 -6.95 -17.10 2.21
CA THR A 355 -6.39 -16.64 0.93
C THR A 355 -7.28 -15.66 0.17
N GLY A 356 -8.20 -14.97 0.85
CA GLY A 356 -8.91 -13.82 0.28
C GLY A 356 -10.37 -13.71 0.72
N GLY A 357 -11.15 -14.77 0.60
CA GLY A 357 -12.57 -14.73 0.97
C GLY A 357 -13.30 -16.03 0.70
N PHE A 358 -14.56 -16.11 1.12
CA PHE A 358 -15.42 -17.25 0.83
C PHE A 358 -15.57 -17.43 -0.68
N ILE A 359 -15.32 -18.64 -1.19
CA ILE A 359 -15.44 -18.96 -2.61
C ILE A 359 -16.92 -19.17 -2.90
N GLY A 360 -17.62 -18.11 -3.32
CA GLY A 360 -19.05 -18.20 -3.61
C GLY A 360 -19.34 -18.75 -5.02
N SER A 361 -18.44 -18.49 -5.95
CA SER A 361 -18.54 -18.89 -7.36
C SER A 361 -17.13 -19.13 -7.89
N PHE A 362 -17.03 -19.79 -9.03
CA PHE A 362 -15.78 -19.91 -9.76
C PHE A 362 -16.02 -19.82 -11.27
N ALA A 363 -14.98 -19.50 -12.02
CA ALA A 363 -15.01 -19.56 -13.47
C ALA A 363 -13.99 -20.59 -13.98
N LEU A 364 -14.35 -21.32 -15.03
CA LEU A 364 -13.42 -22.08 -15.85
C LEU A 364 -13.16 -21.28 -17.12
N ILE A 365 -11.93 -20.79 -17.26
CA ILE A 365 -11.50 -20.01 -18.44
C ILE A 365 -10.63 -20.91 -19.31
N THR A 366 -11.08 -21.18 -20.53
CA THR A 366 -10.28 -21.87 -21.54
C THR A 366 -9.59 -20.83 -22.42
N VAL A 367 -8.28 -20.97 -22.56
CA VAL A 367 -7.44 -20.14 -23.43
C VAL A 367 -6.81 -21.00 -24.52
N GLU A 368 -6.86 -20.52 -25.76
CA GLU A 368 -6.32 -21.20 -26.93
C GLU A 368 -5.83 -20.17 -27.96
N ASN A 369 -4.63 -20.38 -28.51
CA ASN A 369 -4.01 -19.55 -29.54
C ASN A 369 -3.99 -18.04 -29.20
N GLY A 370 -3.85 -17.69 -27.92
CA GLY A 370 -3.81 -16.30 -27.47
C GLY A 370 -5.16 -15.65 -27.17
N SER A 371 -6.26 -16.39 -27.19
CA SER A 371 -7.60 -15.87 -26.91
C SER A 371 -8.32 -16.66 -25.83
N MET A 372 -9.16 -15.96 -25.05
CA MET A 372 -10.15 -16.62 -24.20
C MET A 372 -11.28 -17.16 -25.08
N VAL A 373 -11.32 -18.47 -25.27
CA VAL A 373 -12.29 -19.13 -26.16
C VAL A 373 -13.55 -19.60 -25.43
N GLU A 374 -13.49 -19.71 -24.10
CA GLU A 374 -14.61 -20.14 -23.26
C GLU A 374 -14.47 -19.57 -21.85
N ILE A 375 -15.57 -19.07 -21.30
CA ILE A 375 -15.69 -18.67 -19.90
C ILE A 375 -16.99 -19.31 -19.38
N ALA A 376 -16.86 -20.25 -18.46
CA ALA A 376 -17.99 -20.89 -17.79
C ALA A 376 -17.97 -20.52 -16.31
N ILE A 377 -18.95 -19.75 -15.86
CA ILE A 377 -19.09 -19.35 -14.45
C ILE A 377 -20.11 -20.27 -13.79
N GLU A 378 -19.78 -20.78 -12.62
CA GLU A 378 -20.63 -21.70 -11.86
C GLU A 378 -20.79 -21.22 -10.41
N ASP A 379 -21.94 -21.55 -9.81
CA ASP A 379 -22.12 -21.42 -8.37
C ASP A 379 -21.43 -22.61 -7.67
N VAL A 380 -20.66 -22.31 -6.63
CA VAL A 380 -19.86 -23.34 -5.93
C VAL A 380 -20.73 -24.47 -5.37
N TYR A 381 -21.97 -24.18 -4.96
CA TYR A 381 -22.86 -25.18 -4.38
C TYR A 381 -23.35 -26.21 -5.40
N GLU A 382 -23.35 -25.87 -6.69
CA GLU A 382 -23.67 -26.82 -7.76
C GLU A 382 -22.56 -27.86 -7.90
N ALA A 383 -21.30 -27.44 -7.81
CA ALA A 383 -20.13 -28.33 -7.79
C ALA A 383 -20.07 -29.16 -6.51
N ASP A 384 -20.18 -28.52 -5.35
CA ASP A 384 -20.15 -29.17 -4.03
C ASP A 384 -21.20 -30.31 -3.94
N GLY A 385 -22.37 -30.10 -4.55
CA GLY A 385 -23.45 -31.10 -4.61
C GLY A 385 -23.13 -32.35 -5.43
N GLN A 386 -22.10 -32.31 -6.28
CA GLN A 386 -21.63 -33.46 -7.07
C GLN A 386 -20.55 -34.29 -6.35
N LEU A 387 -20.02 -33.82 -5.20
CA LEU A 387 -18.98 -34.53 -4.47
C LEU A 387 -19.48 -35.91 -4.02
N LYS A 388 -18.77 -36.96 -4.44
CA LYS A 388 -19.07 -38.34 -4.03
C LYS A 388 -18.25 -38.73 -2.80
N GLY A 389 -18.94 -39.08 -1.73
CA GLY A 389 -18.33 -39.50 -0.46
C GLY A 389 -18.18 -38.35 0.53
N GLN A 390 -17.39 -38.60 1.58
CA GLN A 390 -17.11 -37.61 2.63
C GLN A 390 -15.61 -37.35 2.70
N VAL A 391 -15.26 -36.08 2.85
CA VAL A 391 -13.92 -35.56 3.06
C VAL A 391 -13.94 -34.84 4.40
N ASP A 392 -13.10 -35.27 5.34
CA ASP A 392 -13.02 -34.59 6.64
C ASP A 392 -12.47 -33.17 6.45
N PRO A 393 -13.17 -32.13 6.97
CA PRO A 393 -12.64 -30.78 6.94
C PRO A 393 -11.59 -30.58 8.04
N PRO A 394 -10.79 -29.50 7.92
CA PRO A 394 -9.98 -29.00 9.03
C PRO A 394 -10.80 -28.88 10.32
N GLU A 395 -10.19 -29.20 11.46
CA GLU A 395 -10.91 -29.33 12.73
C GLU A 395 -11.66 -28.04 13.12
N ALA A 396 -11.05 -26.87 12.90
CA ALA A 396 -11.70 -25.58 13.14
C ALA A 396 -12.97 -25.38 12.30
N ILE A 397 -12.96 -25.77 11.01
CA ILE A 397 -14.15 -25.75 10.15
C ILE A 397 -15.20 -26.72 10.72
N LYS A 398 -14.80 -27.95 11.04
CA LYS A 398 -15.69 -28.97 11.57
C LYS A 398 -16.40 -28.52 12.84
N GLN A 399 -15.65 -27.97 13.80
CA GLN A 399 -16.15 -27.58 15.11
C GLN A 399 -16.94 -26.27 15.08
N HIS A 400 -16.49 -25.28 14.30
CA HIS A 400 -17.04 -23.92 14.42
C HIS A 400 -18.07 -23.57 13.35
N LEU A 401 -18.04 -24.23 12.18
CA LEU A 401 -19.09 -24.14 11.16
C LEU A 401 -20.12 -25.28 11.25
N ASN A 402 -19.92 -26.27 12.13
CA ASN A 402 -20.73 -27.49 12.19
C ASN A 402 -20.84 -28.19 10.83
N GLN A 403 -19.77 -28.10 10.03
CA GLN A 403 -19.73 -28.64 8.69
C GLN A 403 -18.98 -29.99 8.72
N PRO A 404 -19.67 -31.14 8.62
CA PRO A 404 -19.03 -32.45 8.75
C PRO A 404 -18.28 -32.89 7.48
N ASN A 405 -18.44 -32.17 6.37
CA ASN A 405 -17.84 -32.48 5.07
C ASN A 405 -17.09 -31.28 4.50
N TRP A 406 -15.96 -31.51 3.86
CA TRP A 406 -15.17 -30.46 3.21
C TRP A 406 -15.50 -30.37 1.71
N PHE A 407 -15.38 -29.18 1.15
CA PHE A 407 -15.93 -28.82 -0.15
C PHE A 407 -15.07 -27.73 -0.83
N LEU A 408 -15.27 -27.52 -2.13
CA LEU A 408 -14.56 -26.49 -2.89
C LEU A 408 -14.72 -25.09 -2.28
N ARG A 409 -15.90 -24.74 -1.76
CA ARG A 409 -16.19 -23.42 -1.18
C ARG A 409 -15.28 -22.99 -0.01
N ASP A 410 -14.70 -23.96 0.70
CA ASP A 410 -13.78 -23.75 1.83
C ASP A 410 -12.39 -24.39 1.56
N SER A 411 -12.07 -24.69 0.29
CA SER A 411 -10.77 -25.30 -0.08
C SER A 411 -9.59 -24.39 0.23
N ASN A 412 -9.84 -23.08 0.36
CA ASN A 412 -8.85 -22.05 0.64
C ASN A 412 -8.53 -21.87 2.14
N TRP A 413 -8.64 -22.93 2.93
CA TRP A 413 -8.29 -22.93 4.36
C TRP A 413 -6.79 -22.77 4.63
N ASN A 414 -5.93 -23.21 3.71
CA ASN A 414 -4.49 -23.10 3.92
C ASN A 414 -4.01 -21.66 3.59
N PRO A 415 -3.30 -20.97 4.49
CA PRO A 415 -2.84 -19.61 4.22
C PRO A 415 -1.77 -19.50 3.11
N ASP A 416 -1.11 -20.60 2.74
CA ASP A 416 -0.28 -20.67 1.53
C ASP A 416 -1.19 -20.93 0.31
N PHE A 417 -1.29 -19.95 -0.59
CA PHE A 417 -2.19 -20.03 -1.73
C PHE A 417 -1.86 -21.19 -2.68
N ALA A 418 -0.60 -21.59 -2.83
CA ALA A 418 -0.25 -22.72 -3.71
C ALA A 418 -0.79 -24.05 -3.15
N LEU A 419 -0.86 -24.20 -1.81
CA LEU A 419 -1.50 -25.35 -1.18
C LEU A 419 -3.03 -25.31 -1.32
N SER A 420 -3.62 -24.13 -1.11
CA SER A 420 -5.06 -23.91 -1.32
C SER A 420 -5.50 -24.11 -2.77
N ALA A 421 -4.69 -23.68 -3.75
CA ALA A 421 -4.91 -23.89 -5.17
C ALA A 421 -4.95 -25.39 -5.50
N LYS A 422 -3.96 -26.17 -5.04
CA LYS A 422 -3.96 -27.63 -5.20
C LYS A 422 -5.18 -28.29 -4.56
N GLN A 423 -5.62 -27.80 -3.41
CA GLN A 423 -6.84 -28.29 -2.76
C GLN A 423 -8.09 -27.97 -3.58
N ALA A 424 -8.19 -26.77 -4.14
CA ALA A 424 -9.28 -26.36 -5.02
C ALA A 424 -9.33 -27.21 -6.30
N GLU A 425 -8.19 -27.45 -6.94
CA GLU A 425 -8.08 -28.34 -8.11
C GLU A 425 -8.51 -29.77 -7.77
N TRP A 426 -8.13 -30.27 -6.60
CA TRP A 426 -8.54 -31.59 -6.14
C TRP A 426 -10.07 -31.67 -5.99
N PHE A 427 -10.71 -30.67 -5.36
CA PHE A 427 -12.16 -30.63 -5.24
C PHE A 427 -12.84 -30.52 -6.60
N LEU A 428 -12.37 -29.62 -7.47
CA LEU A 428 -12.88 -29.48 -8.83
C LEU A 428 -12.86 -30.82 -9.60
N GLN A 429 -11.76 -31.57 -9.50
CA GLN A 429 -11.61 -32.88 -10.12
C GLN A 429 -12.55 -33.93 -9.49
N LYS A 430 -12.86 -33.84 -8.19
CA LYS A 430 -13.74 -34.81 -7.50
C LYS A 430 -15.23 -34.49 -7.65
N GLU A 431 -15.56 -33.23 -7.76
CA GLU A 431 -16.92 -32.71 -7.91
C GLU A 431 -17.34 -32.76 -9.38
N LEU A 432 -16.54 -32.20 -10.28
CA LEU A 432 -16.92 -31.99 -11.69
C LEU A 432 -16.14 -32.85 -12.69
N ASN A 433 -15.14 -33.61 -12.23
CA ASN A 433 -14.23 -34.36 -13.11
C ASN A 433 -13.47 -33.45 -14.11
N GLU A 434 -13.17 -32.22 -13.69
CA GLU A 434 -12.47 -31.21 -14.48
C GLU A 434 -11.00 -31.06 -14.02
N GLN A 435 -10.12 -30.78 -14.98
CA GLN A 435 -8.69 -30.51 -14.76
C GLN A 435 -8.33 -29.12 -15.29
N VAL A 436 -7.39 -28.47 -14.61
CA VAL A 436 -6.92 -27.13 -14.95
C VAL A 436 -5.39 -27.07 -14.91
N ASN A 437 -4.83 -26.05 -15.54
CA ASN A 437 -3.40 -25.77 -15.65
C ASN A 437 -2.92 -24.74 -14.63
N GLY A 438 -3.84 -24.19 -13.84
CA GLY A 438 -3.56 -23.24 -12.78
C GLY A 438 -4.83 -22.70 -12.14
N VAL A 439 -4.66 -22.05 -11.01
CA VAL A 439 -5.71 -21.42 -10.22
C VAL A 439 -5.38 -19.94 -10.03
N ILE A 440 -6.35 -19.09 -10.28
CA ILE A 440 -6.30 -17.66 -9.99
C ILE A 440 -7.38 -17.40 -8.94
N ALA A 441 -7.09 -16.63 -7.91
CA ALA A 441 -8.12 -16.12 -7.01
C ALA A 441 -8.23 -14.61 -7.14
N ILE A 442 -9.46 -14.11 -7.23
CA ILE A 442 -9.77 -12.69 -7.22
C ILE A 442 -10.85 -12.39 -6.19
N ASP A 443 -10.73 -11.23 -5.53
CA ASP A 443 -11.71 -10.77 -4.55
C ASP A 443 -12.53 -9.57 -5.04
N LEU A 444 -13.45 -9.08 -4.19
CA LEU A 444 -14.35 -7.98 -4.54
C LEU A 444 -13.62 -6.63 -4.67
N TYR A 445 -12.47 -6.43 -4.04
CA TYR A 445 -11.70 -5.19 -4.18
C TYR A 445 -10.98 -5.13 -5.53
N PHE A 446 -10.53 -6.26 -6.09
CA PHE A 446 -10.06 -6.29 -7.47
C PHE A 446 -11.13 -5.76 -8.43
N LEU A 447 -12.38 -6.24 -8.33
CA LEU A 447 -13.49 -5.77 -9.17
C LEU A 447 -13.76 -4.28 -8.95
N LYS A 448 -13.79 -3.82 -7.70
CA LYS A 448 -13.95 -2.39 -7.38
C LYS A 448 -12.85 -1.53 -8.00
N ASN A 449 -11.61 -1.99 -7.94
CA ASN A 449 -10.45 -1.28 -8.48
C ASN A 449 -10.52 -1.19 -10.00
N ILE A 450 -10.93 -2.26 -10.68
CA ILE A 450 -11.15 -2.26 -12.13
C ILE A 450 -12.27 -1.30 -12.52
N LEU A 451 -13.40 -1.29 -11.79
CA LEU A 451 -14.49 -0.33 -12.02
C LEU A 451 -14.02 1.12 -11.87
N GLN A 452 -13.14 1.39 -10.91
CA GLN A 452 -12.52 2.72 -10.74
C GLN A 452 -11.57 3.06 -11.91
N ALA A 453 -10.89 2.06 -12.46
CA ALA A 453 -10.00 2.22 -13.60
C ALA A 453 -10.78 2.59 -14.86
N THR A 454 -11.87 1.86 -15.15
CA THR A 454 -12.72 2.01 -16.35
C THR A 454 -13.72 3.18 -16.26
N GLY A 455 -14.00 3.71 -15.07
CA GLY A 455 -15.01 4.76 -14.88
C GLY A 455 -16.43 4.24 -14.69
N GLY A 456 -16.56 2.96 -14.30
CA GLY A 456 -17.83 2.25 -14.17
C GLY A 456 -18.26 1.57 -15.47
N ILE A 457 -19.19 0.63 -15.36
CA ILE A 457 -19.67 -0.17 -16.49
C ILE A 457 -21.19 -0.23 -16.50
N TYR A 458 -21.80 -0.10 -17.68
CA TYR A 458 -23.23 -0.34 -17.84
C TYR A 458 -23.48 -1.84 -17.96
N VAL A 459 -24.34 -2.37 -17.10
CA VAL A 459 -24.72 -3.79 -17.12
C VAL A 459 -26.13 -3.88 -17.72
N PRO A 460 -26.29 -4.35 -18.97
CA PRO A 460 -27.57 -4.33 -19.69
C PRO A 460 -28.68 -5.06 -18.94
N ASP A 461 -28.36 -6.23 -18.35
CA ASP A 461 -29.31 -7.07 -17.62
C ASP A 461 -29.90 -6.37 -16.39
N TYR A 462 -29.19 -5.38 -15.84
CA TYR A 462 -29.59 -4.59 -14.68
C TYR A 462 -30.12 -3.20 -15.05
N GLN A 463 -30.02 -2.83 -16.33
CA GLN A 463 -30.33 -1.49 -16.83
C GLN A 463 -29.67 -0.37 -16.01
N ALA A 464 -28.50 -0.65 -15.43
CA ALA A 464 -27.83 0.23 -14.48
C ALA A 464 -26.32 0.28 -14.72
N THR A 465 -25.74 1.45 -14.48
CA THR A 465 -24.28 1.60 -14.43
C THR A 465 -23.79 1.22 -13.06
N VAL A 466 -22.88 0.26 -12.96
CA VAL A 466 -22.17 -0.12 -11.73
C VAL A 466 -20.86 0.66 -11.66
N THR A 467 -20.64 1.35 -10.55
CA THR A 467 -19.45 2.18 -10.32
C THR A 467 -18.69 1.67 -9.09
N SER A 468 -17.41 2.06 -8.94
CA SER A 468 -16.63 1.70 -7.76
C SER A 468 -17.27 2.16 -6.44
N ASP A 469 -18.06 3.24 -6.48
CA ASP A 469 -18.64 3.88 -5.31
C ASP A 469 -19.92 3.17 -4.85
N ASP A 470 -20.70 2.65 -5.79
CA ASP A 470 -21.97 1.96 -5.51
C ASP A 470 -21.91 0.44 -5.58
N PHE A 471 -20.79 -0.13 -6.04
CA PHE A 471 -20.61 -1.57 -6.25
C PHE A 471 -20.97 -2.40 -5.02
N PHE A 472 -20.41 -2.08 -3.85
CA PHE A 472 -20.69 -2.85 -2.64
C PHE A 472 -22.14 -2.69 -2.15
N TYR A 473 -22.71 -1.49 -2.30
CA TYR A 473 -24.10 -1.25 -1.93
C TYR A 473 -25.06 -2.06 -2.81
N LYS A 474 -24.80 -2.12 -4.12
CA LYS A 474 -25.58 -2.93 -5.07
C LYS A 474 -25.43 -4.43 -4.80
N LEU A 475 -24.21 -4.87 -4.51
CA LEU A 475 -23.96 -6.27 -4.12
C LEU A 475 -24.73 -6.65 -2.84
N GLN A 476 -24.82 -5.73 -1.88
CA GLN A 476 -25.59 -5.92 -0.64
C GLN A 476 -27.10 -6.00 -0.91
N SER A 477 -27.65 -5.06 -1.68
CA SER A 477 -29.09 -4.99 -1.96
C SER A 477 -29.61 -6.23 -2.70
N ASP A 478 -28.83 -6.74 -3.66
CA ASP A 478 -29.24 -7.87 -4.51
C ASP A 478 -29.26 -9.21 -3.75
N THR A 479 -28.62 -9.28 -2.57
CA THR A 479 -28.60 -10.49 -1.74
C THR A 479 -29.78 -10.61 -0.75
N HIS A 480 -30.55 -9.53 -0.53
CA HIS A 480 -31.72 -9.55 0.37
C HIS A 480 -32.98 -10.11 -0.29
N ASP A 481 -33.16 -9.89 -1.59
CA ASP A 481 -34.36 -10.31 -2.29
C ASP A 481 -34.10 -11.61 -3.07
N SER A 482 -34.43 -12.75 -2.47
CA SER A 482 -34.60 -14.07 -3.13
C SER A 482 -33.36 -14.89 -3.54
N PHE A 483 -32.44 -15.17 -2.61
CA PHE A 483 -31.42 -16.23 -2.79
C PHE A 483 -31.90 -17.56 -2.17
N PHE A 484 -31.91 -18.63 -2.98
CA PHE A 484 -32.03 -20.03 -2.52
C PHE A 484 -31.00 -20.88 -3.31
N PRO A 485 -30.36 -21.90 -2.69
CA PRO A 485 -29.42 -22.80 -3.37
C PRO A 485 -30.04 -23.41 -4.65
N GLY A 486 -29.33 -23.33 -5.79
CA GLY A 486 -29.80 -23.78 -7.10
C GLY A 486 -30.49 -22.72 -7.97
N SER A 487 -30.52 -21.45 -7.57
CA SER A 487 -31.01 -20.36 -8.42
C SER A 487 -29.93 -19.87 -9.40
N ASN A 488 -30.25 -19.85 -10.70
CA ASN A 488 -29.36 -19.32 -11.75
C ASN A 488 -29.12 -17.78 -11.68
N LYS A 489 -29.80 -17.05 -10.78
CA LYS A 489 -29.76 -15.58 -10.75
C LYS A 489 -28.35 -15.03 -10.48
N LYS A 490 -27.63 -15.63 -9.53
CA LYS A 490 -26.27 -15.20 -9.16
C LYS A 490 -25.26 -15.50 -10.27
N ARG A 491 -25.37 -16.68 -10.88
CA ARG A 491 -24.57 -17.07 -12.06
C ARG A 491 -24.77 -16.07 -13.20
N ASN A 492 -26.03 -15.83 -13.58
CA ASN A 492 -26.38 -14.87 -14.62
C ASN A 492 -25.90 -13.43 -14.32
N LEU A 493 -25.93 -12.99 -13.06
CA LEU A 493 -25.39 -11.68 -12.65
C LEU A 493 -23.89 -11.59 -12.92
N ILE A 494 -23.13 -12.57 -12.44
CA ILE A 494 -21.67 -12.58 -12.59
C ILE A 494 -21.30 -12.72 -14.07
N ASP A 495 -22.03 -13.54 -14.83
CA ASP A 495 -21.88 -13.67 -16.28
C ASP A 495 -22.12 -12.33 -17.00
N GLY A 496 -23.25 -11.67 -16.73
CA GLY A 496 -23.60 -10.39 -17.34
C GLY A 496 -22.59 -9.28 -16.99
N LEU A 497 -22.13 -9.24 -15.73
CA LEU A 497 -21.11 -8.31 -15.28
C LEU A 497 -19.76 -8.57 -15.96
N THR A 498 -19.35 -9.84 -16.05
CA THR A 498 -18.08 -10.25 -16.67
C THR A 498 -18.06 -9.91 -18.15
N ASN A 499 -19.13 -10.23 -18.88
CA ASN A 499 -19.25 -9.90 -20.30
C ASN A 499 -19.27 -8.38 -20.54
N ALA A 500 -20.05 -7.64 -19.76
CA ALA A 500 -20.07 -6.17 -19.86
C ALA A 500 -18.70 -5.57 -19.55
N LEU A 501 -17.97 -6.12 -18.59
CA LEU A 501 -16.63 -5.68 -18.25
C LEU A 501 -15.61 -5.95 -19.36
N LEU A 502 -15.60 -7.17 -19.93
CA LEU A 502 -14.68 -7.54 -21.00
C LEU A 502 -14.89 -6.69 -22.26
N ILE A 503 -16.16 -6.46 -22.65
CA ILE A 503 -16.50 -5.59 -23.78
C ILE A 503 -16.06 -4.16 -23.48
N ASN A 504 -16.36 -3.65 -22.28
CA ASN A 504 -15.97 -2.30 -21.91
C ASN A 504 -14.45 -2.10 -21.95
N ILE A 505 -13.66 -3.06 -21.44
CA ILE A 505 -12.19 -3.01 -21.47
C ILE A 505 -11.67 -3.01 -22.91
N ALA A 506 -12.26 -3.81 -23.81
CA ALA A 506 -11.85 -3.90 -25.21
C ALA A 506 -12.02 -2.59 -26.00
N GLU A 507 -12.93 -1.72 -25.54
CA GLU A 507 -13.28 -0.45 -26.18
C GLU A 507 -12.61 0.77 -25.51
N GLN A 508 -11.79 0.58 -24.48
CA GLN A 508 -11.10 1.68 -23.79
C GLN A 508 -9.97 2.30 -24.61
N ASP A 509 -9.71 3.59 -24.38
CA ASP A 509 -8.56 4.26 -24.97
C ASP A 509 -7.22 3.75 -24.41
N PRO A 510 -6.11 3.88 -25.16
CA PRO A 510 -4.80 3.36 -24.75
C PRO A 510 -4.30 3.76 -23.36
N LEU A 511 -4.61 4.98 -22.92
CA LEU A 511 -4.14 5.47 -21.62
C LEU A 511 -4.98 4.93 -20.49
N THR A 512 -6.26 4.69 -20.74
CA THR A 512 -7.12 3.93 -19.83
C THR A 512 -6.70 2.47 -19.75
N LEU A 513 -6.28 1.84 -20.86
CA LEU A 513 -5.68 0.49 -20.83
C LEU A 513 -4.41 0.43 -19.98
N LEU A 514 -3.53 1.44 -20.07
CA LEU A 514 -2.35 1.53 -19.19
C LEU A 514 -2.74 1.70 -17.71
N LYS A 515 -3.79 2.47 -17.43
CA LYS A 515 -4.34 2.62 -16.07
C LYS A 515 -4.89 1.29 -15.55
N ILE A 516 -5.61 0.53 -16.38
CA ILE A 516 -6.11 -0.81 -16.06
C ILE A 516 -4.93 -1.75 -15.78
N ALA A 517 -3.90 -1.76 -16.63
CA ALA A 517 -2.70 -2.58 -16.41
C ALA A 517 -2.00 -2.24 -15.07
N LYS A 518 -1.89 -0.95 -14.73
CA LYS A 518 -1.37 -0.52 -13.43
C LYS A 518 -2.27 -0.96 -12.27
N THR A 519 -3.58 -0.94 -12.45
CA THR A 519 -4.55 -1.43 -11.45
C THR A 519 -4.46 -2.95 -11.25
N VAL A 520 -4.25 -3.73 -12.31
CA VAL A 520 -4.03 -5.18 -12.22
C VAL A 520 -2.74 -5.48 -11.45
N GLU A 521 -1.63 -4.81 -11.80
CA GLU A 521 -0.36 -4.95 -11.05
C GLU A 521 -0.53 -4.57 -9.58
N GLN A 522 -1.15 -3.43 -9.29
CA GLN A 522 -1.44 -3.02 -7.92
C GLN A 522 -2.30 -4.06 -7.17
N SER A 523 -3.26 -4.70 -7.85
CA SER A 523 -4.11 -5.72 -7.23
C SER A 523 -3.35 -7.02 -6.94
N PHE A 524 -2.32 -7.35 -7.71
CA PHE A 524 -1.39 -8.42 -7.35
C PHE A 524 -0.53 -8.04 -6.14
N GLU A 525 0.02 -6.82 -6.11
CA GLU A 525 0.81 -6.34 -4.97
C GLU A 525 -0.01 -6.30 -3.66
N GLU A 526 -1.27 -5.89 -3.76
CA GLU A 526 -2.22 -5.83 -2.65
C GLU A 526 -2.84 -7.20 -2.31
N LYS A 527 -2.51 -8.25 -3.08
CA LYS A 527 -3.04 -9.61 -2.95
C LYS A 527 -4.57 -9.69 -3.05
N HIS A 528 -5.15 -8.82 -3.87
CA HIS A 528 -6.51 -8.93 -4.38
C HIS A 528 -6.60 -9.85 -5.61
N ILE A 529 -5.44 -10.16 -6.20
CA ILE A 529 -5.23 -11.25 -7.16
C ILE A 529 -4.05 -12.09 -6.65
N VAL A 530 -4.20 -13.41 -6.67
CA VAL A 530 -3.09 -14.36 -6.48
C VAL A 530 -3.18 -15.47 -7.51
N LEU A 531 -2.03 -15.97 -7.97
CA LEU A 531 -1.95 -16.95 -9.07
C LEU A 531 -1.05 -18.14 -8.70
N ALA A 532 -1.52 -19.34 -9.01
CA ALA A 532 -0.73 -20.57 -8.99
C ALA A 532 -0.86 -21.27 -10.35
N SER A 533 0.27 -21.68 -10.92
CA SER A 533 0.39 -22.29 -12.25
C SER A 533 1.12 -23.62 -12.17
N HIS A 534 0.76 -24.55 -13.04
CA HIS A 534 1.52 -25.80 -13.24
C HIS A 534 2.71 -25.60 -14.19
N ASP A 535 2.69 -24.51 -14.95
CA ASP A 535 3.80 -24.13 -15.81
C ASP A 535 4.95 -23.57 -14.95
N THR A 536 6.11 -24.22 -15.00
CA THR A 536 7.25 -23.88 -14.14
C THR A 536 7.75 -22.46 -14.37
N ASN A 537 7.82 -21.99 -15.62
CA ASN A 537 8.29 -20.65 -15.94
C ASN A 537 7.34 -19.57 -15.38
N VAL A 538 6.03 -19.81 -15.57
CA VAL A 538 4.99 -18.93 -15.00
C VAL A 538 5.04 -18.93 -13.48
N GLN A 539 5.12 -20.11 -12.86
CA GLN A 539 5.12 -20.22 -11.39
C GLN A 539 6.35 -19.52 -10.80
N GLU A 540 7.55 -19.80 -11.30
CA GLU A 540 8.79 -19.17 -10.80
C GLU A 540 8.74 -17.64 -10.90
N THR A 541 8.23 -17.12 -12.02
CA THR A 541 8.06 -15.67 -12.22
C THR A 541 7.06 -15.07 -11.23
N VAL A 542 5.91 -15.72 -11.05
CA VAL A 542 4.86 -15.26 -10.13
C VAL A 542 5.34 -15.31 -8.67
N GLU A 543 6.17 -16.29 -8.30
CA GLU A 543 6.84 -16.32 -7.00
C GLU A 543 7.88 -15.21 -6.85
N GLN A 544 8.70 -14.98 -7.87
CA GLN A 544 9.70 -13.91 -7.86
C GLN A 544 9.07 -12.53 -7.67
N LEU A 545 7.89 -12.32 -8.26
CA LEU A 545 7.14 -11.08 -8.15
C LEU A 545 6.33 -10.97 -6.84
N GLY A 546 6.20 -12.06 -6.06
CA GLY A 546 5.37 -12.10 -4.85
C GLY A 546 3.87 -12.24 -5.13
N TRP A 547 3.48 -12.56 -6.36
CA TRP A 547 2.10 -12.64 -6.84
C TRP A 547 1.46 -14.03 -6.61
N GLY A 548 2.25 -14.99 -6.10
CA GLY A 548 1.82 -16.36 -5.86
C GLY A 548 1.04 -16.58 -4.57
N GLY A 549 0.96 -15.59 -3.68
CA GLY A 549 0.28 -15.73 -2.38
C GLY A 549 0.92 -16.79 -1.47
N ARG A 550 2.17 -17.18 -1.72
CA ARG A 550 2.91 -18.13 -0.89
C ARG A 550 3.29 -17.55 0.45
N ILE A 551 3.38 -18.40 1.46
CA ILE A 551 4.02 -18.04 2.72
C ILE A 551 5.52 -17.89 2.48
N ALA A 552 6.07 -16.75 2.85
CA ALA A 552 7.47 -16.46 2.61
C ALA A 552 8.35 -17.40 3.46
N SER A 553 9.27 -18.10 2.80
CA SER A 553 10.21 -19.02 3.47
C SER A 553 11.16 -18.24 4.38
N HIS A 554 11.36 -18.74 5.59
CA HIS A 554 12.29 -18.20 6.57
C HIS A 554 13.72 -18.10 6.01
N GLN A 555 14.11 -19.03 5.14
CA GLN A 555 15.42 -19.03 4.48
C GLN A 555 15.52 -18.05 3.31
N ASN A 556 14.43 -17.83 2.57
CA ASN A 556 14.42 -16.95 1.39
C ASN A 556 14.22 -15.48 1.77
N VAL A 557 13.59 -15.22 2.91
CA VAL A 557 13.28 -13.87 3.37
C VAL A 557 14.55 -13.13 3.82
N LEU A 558 15.62 -13.85 4.15
CA LEU A 558 16.78 -13.30 4.84
C LEU A 558 18.00 -14.08 4.39
N GLY A 559 18.99 -13.41 3.79
CA GLY A 559 20.31 -14.00 3.57
C GLY A 559 20.92 -14.33 4.92
N ALA A 560 20.57 -15.50 5.47
CA ALA A 560 20.80 -15.88 6.85
C ALA A 560 22.30 -16.05 7.08
N HIS A 561 22.92 -14.99 7.57
CA HIS A 561 24.24 -15.05 8.18
C HIS A 561 24.05 -15.39 9.67
N SER A 562 25.09 -15.87 10.33
CA SER A 562 25.06 -16.18 11.78
C SER A 562 24.60 -15.00 12.65
N ASP A 563 24.68 -13.78 12.11
CA ASP A 563 24.46 -12.53 12.84
C ASP A 563 23.12 -11.88 12.47
N THR A 564 22.15 -12.65 11.96
CA THR A 564 20.80 -12.15 11.60
C THR A 564 19.72 -12.82 12.44
N VAL A 565 18.87 -12.03 13.09
CA VAL A 565 17.61 -12.48 13.71
C VAL A 565 16.52 -12.42 12.66
N ALA A 566 15.97 -13.60 12.36
CA ALA A 566 14.97 -13.81 11.36
C ALA A 566 13.55 -13.86 11.95
N ASP A 567 12.87 -12.73 12.00
CA ASP A 567 11.50 -12.63 12.51
C ASP A 567 10.47 -12.58 11.38
N TYR A 568 9.28 -13.09 11.67
CA TYR A 568 8.19 -13.28 10.72
C TYR A 568 6.86 -13.18 11.45
N VAL A 569 5.94 -12.38 10.90
CA VAL A 569 4.56 -12.31 11.41
C VAL A 569 3.60 -12.30 10.24
N MET A 570 2.64 -13.22 10.25
CA MET A 570 1.44 -13.16 9.41
C MET A 570 0.20 -13.38 10.28
N VAL A 571 -0.73 -12.43 10.23
CA VAL A 571 -2.02 -12.51 10.91
C VAL A 571 -3.05 -12.97 9.89
N VAL A 572 -3.64 -14.14 10.14
CA VAL A 572 -4.55 -14.83 9.22
C VAL A 572 -5.91 -15.01 9.88
N ASP A 573 -6.89 -14.26 9.40
CA ASP A 573 -8.27 -14.37 9.82
C ASP A 573 -9.04 -15.39 8.97
N ALA A 574 -9.96 -16.12 9.60
CA ALA A 574 -10.99 -16.90 8.91
C ALA A 574 -12.33 -16.66 9.61
N ASN A 575 -13.24 -15.96 8.92
CA ASN A 575 -14.57 -15.68 9.44
C ASN A 575 -15.46 -16.93 9.38
N LEU A 576 -15.67 -17.58 10.52
CA LEU A 576 -16.53 -18.75 10.67
C LEU A 576 -17.91 -18.38 11.24
N GLY A 577 -18.32 -17.11 11.12
CA GLY A 577 -19.60 -16.59 11.60
C GLY A 577 -20.78 -16.82 10.65
N VAL A 578 -20.54 -17.36 9.45
CA VAL A 578 -21.56 -17.52 8.39
C VAL A 578 -22.26 -16.20 8.08
N ASN A 579 -21.47 -15.13 8.00
CA ASN A 579 -21.91 -13.78 7.72
C ASN A 579 -20.81 -13.03 6.95
N LYS A 580 -21.18 -11.89 6.40
CA LYS A 580 -20.36 -10.97 5.62
C LYS A 580 -19.89 -9.77 6.46
N VAL A 581 -19.74 -9.97 7.78
CA VAL A 581 -19.47 -8.88 8.72
C VAL A 581 -18.11 -8.23 8.54
N ASN A 582 -17.17 -8.82 7.78
CA ASN A 582 -15.86 -8.21 7.53
C ASN A 582 -15.97 -6.85 6.80
N ALA A 583 -17.12 -6.52 6.19
CA ALA A 583 -17.39 -5.16 5.69
C ALA A 583 -17.39 -4.08 6.80
N HIS A 584 -17.60 -4.49 8.05
CA HIS A 584 -17.72 -3.64 9.24
C HIS A 584 -16.64 -3.91 10.30
N ILE A 585 -15.66 -4.78 10.00
CA ILE A 585 -14.55 -5.08 10.91
C ILE A 585 -13.36 -4.18 10.59
N ASN A 586 -12.87 -3.48 11.60
CA ASN A 586 -11.58 -2.82 11.55
C ASN A 586 -10.56 -3.66 12.31
N ARG A 587 -9.40 -3.91 11.68
CA ARG A 587 -8.28 -4.64 12.27
C ARG A 587 -7.04 -3.75 12.34
N GLU A 588 -6.38 -3.72 13.50
CA GLU A 588 -5.13 -3.00 13.70
C GLU A 588 -4.07 -3.93 14.31
N ILE A 589 -2.82 -3.79 13.89
CA ILE A 589 -1.71 -4.66 14.32
C ILE A 589 -0.58 -3.82 14.91
N PHE A 590 -0.15 -4.16 16.12
CA PHE A 590 0.93 -3.50 16.83
C PHE A 590 1.98 -4.51 17.22
N THR A 591 3.24 -4.18 17.00
CA THR A 591 4.35 -5.02 17.44
C THR A 591 5.40 -4.19 18.17
N THR A 592 5.90 -4.74 19.27
CA THR A 592 7.00 -4.18 20.04
C THR A 592 8.18 -5.14 20.02
N VAL A 593 9.38 -4.59 19.81
CA VAL A 593 10.65 -5.32 19.81
C VAL A 593 11.50 -4.81 20.97
N GLU A 594 11.96 -5.72 21.81
CA GLU A 594 12.84 -5.39 22.92
C GLU A 594 13.99 -6.41 23.00
N PRO A 595 15.17 -6.06 22.45
CA PRO A 595 16.38 -6.85 22.66
C PRO A 595 16.72 -6.96 24.14
N ALA A 596 16.72 -8.19 24.66
CA ALA A 596 17.17 -8.54 26.00
C ALA A 596 18.60 -9.13 25.94
N GLU A 597 19.10 -9.73 27.03
CA GLU A 597 20.50 -10.19 27.10
C GLU A 597 20.84 -11.29 26.08
N ASN A 598 19.97 -12.32 25.96
CA ASN A 598 20.17 -13.48 25.08
C ASN A 598 18.99 -13.73 24.12
N THR A 599 17.94 -12.93 24.24
CA THR A 599 16.71 -13.07 23.44
C THR A 599 16.31 -11.72 22.84
N ILE A 600 15.46 -11.78 21.82
CA ILE A 600 14.66 -10.66 21.37
C ILE A 600 13.24 -10.91 21.88
N GLU A 601 12.80 -10.11 22.84
CA GLU A 601 11.43 -10.16 23.35
C GLU A 601 10.48 -9.43 22.41
N ARG A 602 9.32 -10.05 22.20
CA ARG A 602 8.32 -9.63 21.23
C ARG A 602 6.95 -9.56 21.90
N GLU A 603 6.24 -8.48 21.61
CA GLU A 603 4.80 -8.37 21.90
C GLU A 603 4.08 -8.06 20.59
N LEU A 604 3.09 -8.87 20.24
CA LEU A 604 2.17 -8.66 19.14
C LEU A 604 0.78 -8.42 19.74
N ILE A 605 0.16 -7.32 19.35
CA ILE A 605 -1.21 -6.97 19.72
C ILE A 605 -2.02 -6.83 18.44
N ILE A 606 -3.14 -7.55 18.38
CA ILE A 606 -4.10 -7.44 17.28
C ILE A 606 -5.41 -6.96 17.87
N TYR A 607 -5.93 -5.87 17.32
CA TYR A 607 -7.16 -5.25 17.77
C TYR A 607 -8.22 -5.34 16.70
N TYR A 608 -9.43 -5.64 17.14
CA TYR A 608 -10.63 -5.76 16.31
C TYR A 608 -11.69 -4.82 16.84
N SER A 609 -12.35 -4.09 15.95
CA SER A 609 -13.56 -3.33 16.25
C SER A 609 -14.66 -3.75 15.29
N ASN A 610 -15.78 -4.22 15.82
CA ASN A 610 -16.94 -4.60 15.05
C ASN A 610 -17.96 -3.44 15.05
N THR A 611 -18.08 -2.77 13.90
CA THR A 611 -18.97 -1.62 13.73
C THR A 611 -20.34 -1.98 13.17
N SER A 612 -20.65 -3.28 13.04
CA SER A 612 -21.95 -3.76 12.55
C SER A 612 -23.08 -3.46 13.52
N ASN A 613 -24.30 -3.45 13.00
CA ASN A 613 -25.51 -3.15 13.76
C ASN A 613 -26.02 -4.41 14.49
N GLU A 614 -26.32 -4.29 15.79
CA GLU A 614 -26.81 -5.41 16.61
C GLU A 614 -28.23 -5.86 16.23
N ASP A 615 -29.08 -4.92 15.81
CA ASP A 615 -30.51 -5.15 15.56
C ASP A 615 -30.85 -5.41 14.07
N SER A 616 -29.87 -5.82 13.27
CA SER A 616 -30.02 -6.02 11.82
C SER A 616 -30.03 -7.50 11.46
N ASP A 617 -31.00 -7.92 10.65
CA ASP A 617 -31.06 -9.27 10.06
C ASP A 617 -30.19 -9.41 8.80
N SER A 618 -29.43 -8.36 8.45
CA SER A 618 -28.54 -8.37 7.30
C SER A 618 -27.41 -9.38 7.47
N LEU A 619 -27.09 -10.11 6.40
CA LEU A 619 -25.90 -10.95 6.36
C LEU A 619 -24.60 -10.16 6.57
N TYR A 620 -24.60 -8.83 6.45
CA TYR A 620 -23.43 -7.98 6.67
C TYR A 620 -23.25 -7.56 8.13
N ASP A 621 -24.21 -7.88 8.99
CA ASP A 621 -24.17 -7.57 10.40
C ASP A 621 -24.05 -8.86 11.25
N GLY A 622 -23.65 -8.72 12.52
CA GLY A 622 -23.64 -9.84 13.48
C GLY A 622 -22.29 -10.07 14.17
N ILE A 623 -22.17 -11.22 14.84
CA ILE A 623 -20.96 -11.58 15.58
C ILE A 623 -19.86 -11.96 14.58
N TYR A 624 -18.70 -11.33 14.72
CA TYR A 624 -17.49 -11.75 14.01
C TYR A 624 -16.84 -12.92 14.74
N LYS A 625 -17.18 -14.13 14.32
CA LYS A 625 -16.60 -15.37 14.83
C LYS A 625 -15.38 -15.73 13.99
N ASN A 626 -14.21 -15.31 14.42
CA ASN A 626 -12.96 -15.43 13.66
C ASN A 626 -12.07 -16.53 14.26
N TYR A 627 -11.67 -17.50 13.44
CA TYR A 627 -10.57 -18.39 13.79
C TYR A 627 -9.26 -17.73 13.33
N LEU A 628 -8.61 -17.05 14.29
CA LEU A 628 -7.37 -16.34 14.10
C LEU A 628 -6.20 -17.32 14.13
N ARG A 629 -5.34 -17.29 13.11
CA ARG A 629 -4.00 -17.90 13.14
C ARG A 629 -2.93 -16.84 13.03
N ILE A 630 -1.92 -16.94 13.88
CA ILE A 630 -0.72 -16.11 13.83
C ILE A 630 0.44 -17.03 13.44
N LEU A 631 1.06 -16.76 12.30
CA LEU A 631 2.25 -17.48 11.86
C LEU A 631 3.49 -16.73 12.32
N LEU A 632 4.32 -17.43 13.09
CA LEU A 632 5.55 -16.94 13.72
C LEU A 632 6.76 -17.73 13.19
N PRO A 633 8.01 -17.28 13.45
CA PRO A 633 9.21 -18.02 13.07
C PRO A 633 9.22 -19.44 13.67
N PRO A 634 10.03 -20.35 13.10
CA PRO A 634 10.28 -21.63 13.74
C PRO A 634 11.00 -21.44 15.07
N GLU A 635 10.85 -22.39 15.99
CA GLU A 635 11.56 -22.44 17.28
C GLU A 635 11.34 -21.21 18.20
N VAL A 636 10.25 -20.47 17.97
CA VAL A 636 9.83 -19.37 18.84
C VAL A 636 9.39 -19.89 20.21
N PHE A 637 9.74 -19.20 21.29
CA PHE A 637 9.23 -19.51 22.61
C PHE A 637 8.07 -18.57 22.97
N ILE A 638 6.84 -19.11 23.06
CA ILE A 638 5.64 -18.33 23.35
C ILE A 638 5.44 -18.29 24.87
N HIS A 639 5.47 -17.08 25.44
CA HIS A 639 5.33 -16.86 26.88
C HIS A 639 3.88 -16.66 27.30
N PHE A 640 3.10 -15.99 26.46
CA PHE A 640 1.77 -15.52 26.82
C PHE A 640 0.86 -15.40 25.61
N ILE A 641 -0.39 -15.85 25.78
CA ILE A 641 -1.49 -15.55 24.88
C ILE A 641 -2.65 -15.04 25.75
N GLY A 642 -3.25 -13.91 25.37
CA GLY A 642 -4.40 -13.34 26.08
C GLY A 642 -5.42 -12.72 25.11
N ILE A 643 -6.70 -12.84 25.46
CA ILE A 643 -7.83 -12.21 24.76
C ILE A 643 -8.54 -11.30 25.75
N ASN A 644 -8.61 -9.99 25.46
CA ASN A 644 -9.22 -8.92 26.27
C ASN A 644 -8.66 -8.73 27.69
N ASP A 645 -7.81 -9.64 28.17
CA ASP A 645 -7.17 -9.62 29.47
C ASP A 645 -5.66 -9.84 29.31
N GLN A 646 -4.86 -8.93 29.86
CA GLN A 646 -3.39 -8.99 29.79
C GLN A 646 -2.75 -9.86 30.87
N ASN A 647 -3.56 -10.35 31.83
CA ASN A 647 -3.09 -11.10 32.99
C ASN A 647 -3.53 -12.57 32.95
N ARG A 648 -4.56 -12.90 32.17
CA ARG A 648 -5.02 -14.29 31.99
C ARG A 648 -4.33 -14.92 30.79
N ASN A 649 -3.36 -15.79 31.06
CA ASN A 649 -2.72 -16.58 30.03
C ASN A 649 -3.63 -17.73 29.61
N ILE A 650 -3.94 -17.83 28.31
CA ILE A 650 -4.76 -18.87 27.70
C ILE A 650 -3.96 -19.75 26.72
N ILE A 651 -2.63 -19.77 26.84
CA ILE A 651 -1.75 -20.52 25.94
C ILE A 651 -2.16 -21.99 25.78
N ASP A 652 -2.62 -22.64 26.85
CA ASP A 652 -3.06 -24.05 26.83
C ASP A 652 -4.37 -24.28 26.05
N GLN A 653 -5.07 -23.21 25.65
CA GLN A 653 -6.30 -23.26 24.85
C GLN A 653 -6.06 -22.90 23.38
N ALA A 654 -4.84 -22.48 23.03
CA ALA A 654 -4.47 -22.16 21.66
C ALA A 654 -3.99 -23.42 20.93
N ASP A 655 -4.34 -23.52 19.66
CA ASP A 655 -3.86 -24.57 18.76
C ASP A 655 -2.46 -24.19 18.27
N ILE A 656 -1.43 -24.65 18.97
CA ILE A 656 -0.03 -24.39 18.62
C ILE A 656 0.54 -25.59 17.87
N GLU A 657 0.87 -25.40 16.59
CA GLU A 657 1.38 -26.46 15.73
C GLU A 657 2.52 -25.99 14.82
N SER A 658 3.32 -26.94 14.33
CA SER A 658 4.27 -26.67 13.26
C SER A 658 3.53 -26.50 11.94
N PHE A 659 3.85 -25.43 11.20
CA PHE A 659 3.27 -25.13 9.92
C PHE A 659 4.39 -24.88 8.91
N GLY A 660 4.81 -25.92 8.17
CA GLY A 660 5.97 -25.82 7.30
C GLY A 660 7.23 -25.43 8.07
N ASP A 661 7.83 -24.30 7.73
CA ASP A 661 8.98 -23.71 8.41
C ASP A 661 8.58 -22.59 9.41
N LYS A 662 7.32 -22.60 9.86
CA LYS A 662 6.74 -21.64 10.80
C LYS A 662 6.12 -22.36 12.00
N THR A 663 5.80 -21.58 13.02
CA THR A 663 4.92 -21.97 14.13
C THR A 663 3.56 -21.31 13.92
N SER A 664 2.47 -22.07 13.89
CA SER A 664 1.11 -21.53 13.84
C SER A 664 0.53 -21.48 15.25
N VAL A 665 -0.11 -20.35 15.59
CA VAL A 665 -0.86 -20.15 16.83
C VAL A 665 -2.31 -19.85 16.47
N GLY A 666 -3.17 -20.86 16.56
CA GLY A 666 -4.59 -20.78 16.26
C GLY A 666 -5.46 -20.54 17.49
N MET A 667 -6.50 -19.70 17.38
CA MET A 667 -7.50 -19.52 18.42
C MET A 667 -8.81 -18.95 17.85
N LEU A 668 -9.94 -19.32 18.45
CA LEU A 668 -11.22 -18.70 18.16
C LEU A 668 -11.37 -17.38 18.93
N ILE A 669 -11.76 -16.31 18.24
CA ILE A 669 -12.19 -15.05 18.83
C ILE A 669 -13.60 -14.72 18.36
N GLU A 670 -14.40 -14.13 19.24
CA GLU A 670 -15.73 -13.62 18.92
C GLU A 670 -15.79 -12.13 19.23
N VAL A 671 -16.19 -11.32 18.26
CA VAL A 671 -16.37 -9.87 18.41
C VAL A 671 -17.82 -9.54 18.10
N PRO A 672 -18.69 -9.39 19.12
CA PRO A 672 -20.08 -9.03 18.91
C PRO A 672 -20.25 -7.66 18.24
N PRO A 673 -21.43 -7.36 17.67
CA PRO A 673 -21.73 -6.03 17.12
C PRO A 673 -21.46 -4.91 18.13
N GLN A 674 -20.93 -3.78 17.65
CA GLN A 674 -20.57 -2.60 18.45
C GLN A 674 -19.58 -2.86 19.61
N GLN A 675 -18.83 -3.97 19.55
CA GLN A 675 -17.82 -4.33 20.53
C GLN A 675 -16.43 -4.40 19.91
N ASP A 676 -15.43 -4.37 20.79
CA ASP A 676 -14.03 -4.49 20.45
C ASP A 676 -13.42 -5.72 21.09
N SER A 677 -12.37 -6.24 20.48
CA SER A 677 -11.58 -7.34 21.04
C SER A 677 -10.09 -7.11 20.82
N LYS A 678 -9.26 -7.58 21.75
CA LYS A 678 -7.81 -7.43 21.74
C LYS A 678 -7.14 -8.77 21.98
N VAL A 679 -6.32 -9.22 21.05
CA VAL A 679 -5.45 -10.40 21.19
C VAL A 679 -4.04 -9.94 21.46
N ILE A 680 -3.37 -10.57 22.43
CA ILE A 680 -1.99 -10.27 22.82
C ILE A 680 -1.19 -11.56 22.80
N VAL A 681 -0.08 -11.57 22.07
CA VAL A 681 0.87 -12.68 22.04
C VAL A 681 2.24 -12.14 22.43
N ARG A 682 2.85 -12.71 23.47
CA ARG A 682 4.23 -12.42 23.85
C ARG A 682 5.09 -13.63 23.61
N TYR A 683 6.22 -13.42 22.95
CA TYR A 683 7.11 -14.48 22.55
C TYR A 683 8.55 -13.99 22.51
N SER A 684 9.51 -14.91 22.44
CA SER A 684 10.91 -14.56 22.27
C SER A 684 11.60 -15.36 21.18
N LEU A 685 12.61 -14.72 20.58
CA LEU A 685 13.50 -15.30 19.59
C LEU A 685 14.93 -15.34 20.15
N PRO A 686 15.75 -16.32 19.75
CA PRO A 686 17.16 -16.33 20.12
C PRO A 686 17.87 -15.10 19.53
N LYS A 687 18.73 -14.46 20.33
CA LYS A 687 19.58 -13.36 19.88
C LYS A 687 20.99 -13.87 19.56
N PRO A 688 21.60 -13.50 18.42
CA PRO A 688 22.98 -13.81 18.10
C PRO A 688 23.96 -13.34 19.17
N THR A 689 25.07 -14.06 19.30
CA THR A 689 26.14 -13.74 20.26
C THR A 689 27.08 -12.62 19.78
N SER A 690 26.98 -12.22 18.52
CA SER A 690 27.88 -11.26 17.87
C SER A 690 27.71 -9.84 18.43
N ASP A 691 28.79 -9.05 18.36
CA ASP A 691 28.82 -7.66 18.85
C ASP A 691 27.92 -6.73 18.03
N THR A 692 27.62 -7.12 16.80
CA THR A 692 26.62 -6.49 15.94
C THR A 692 25.74 -7.57 15.33
N TYR A 693 24.46 -7.29 15.19
CA TYR A 693 23.52 -8.20 14.52
C TYR A 693 22.43 -7.42 13.80
N SER A 694 21.86 -8.02 12.75
CA SER A 694 20.73 -7.48 12.00
C SER A 694 19.45 -8.13 12.50
N TYR A 695 18.44 -7.34 12.85
CA TYR A 695 17.09 -7.83 13.10
C TYR A 695 16.24 -7.53 11.89
N GLN A 696 15.61 -8.57 11.34
CA GLN A 696 14.82 -8.46 10.13
C GLN A 696 13.45 -9.06 10.37
N LEU A 697 12.40 -8.25 10.19
CA LEU A 697 11.01 -8.63 10.37
C LEU A 697 10.29 -8.60 9.04
N MET A 698 9.85 -9.77 8.58
CA MET A 698 8.88 -9.86 7.49
C MET A 698 7.46 -9.86 8.05
N ILE A 699 6.70 -8.83 7.73
CA ILE A 699 5.27 -8.76 7.98
C ILE A 699 4.56 -9.07 6.68
N GLN A 700 3.92 -10.23 6.63
CA GLN A 700 3.22 -10.69 5.45
C GLN A 700 1.73 -10.35 5.55
N LYS A 701 1.22 -9.69 4.52
CA LYS A 701 -0.19 -9.35 4.36
C LYS A 701 -1.01 -10.59 4.03
N GLN A 702 -2.18 -10.68 4.66
CA GLN A 702 -3.24 -11.63 4.30
C GLN A 702 -3.97 -11.16 3.02
N PRO A 703 -4.17 -12.03 2.01
CA PRO A 703 -5.06 -11.72 0.89
C PRO A 703 -6.50 -11.38 1.36
N GLY A 704 -7.23 -10.55 0.61
CA GLY A 704 -8.61 -10.18 0.93
C GLY A 704 -8.79 -9.03 1.93
N THR A 705 -7.76 -8.72 2.73
CA THR A 705 -7.75 -7.49 3.55
C THR A 705 -7.31 -6.29 2.72
N VAL A 706 -7.54 -5.07 3.18
CA VAL A 706 -7.22 -3.85 2.42
C VAL A 706 -5.86 -3.30 2.83
N ALA A 707 -5.83 -2.53 3.92
CA ALA A 707 -4.67 -1.71 4.29
C ALA A 707 -4.64 -1.54 5.81
N ASP A 708 -4.58 -2.66 6.53
CA ASP A 708 -4.65 -2.70 7.99
C ASP A 708 -3.59 -1.77 8.61
N PRO A 709 -3.94 -0.87 9.55
CA PRO A 709 -2.96 -0.10 10.28
C PRO A 709 -1.95 -1.01 10.99
N PHE A 710 -0.67 -0.78 10.73
CA PHE A 710 0.43 -1.53 11.35
C PHE A 710 1.41 -0.58 12.02
N VAL A 711 1.76 -0.91 13.27
CA VAL A 711 2.67 -0.12 14.10
C VAL A 711 3.81 -0.98 14.60
N PHE A 712 5.03 -0.58 14.25
CA PHE A 712 6.25 -1.16 14.78
C PHE A 712 6.87 -0.23 15.83
N LYS A 713 7.05 -0.76 17.03
CA LYS A 713 7.72 -0.09 18.16
C LYS A 713 9.03 -0.80 18.46
N LEU A 714 10.07 -0.01 18.67
CA LEU A 714 11.34 -0.46 19.21
C LEU A 714 11.48 0.09 20.63
N GLY A 715 11.82 -0.76 21.60
CA GLY A 715 12.03 -0.37 22.99
C GLY A 715 13.00 0.82 23.11
N THR A 716 12.74 1.75 24.03
CA THR A 716 13.47 3.02 24.13
C THR A 716 14.97 2.83 24.35
N GLN A 717 15.37 1.86 25.17
CA GLN A 717 16.78 1.52 25.36
C GLN A 717 17.41 0.98 24.07
N ALA A 718 16.67 0.15 23.33
CA ALA A 718 17.13 -0.46 22.09
C ALA A 718 17.33 0.55 20.96
N GLN A 719 16.58 1.66 20.94
CA GLN A 719 16.78 2.73 19.95
C GLN A 719 18.20 3.33 20.02
N SER A 720 18.81 3.38 21.21
CA SER A 720 20.19 3.87 21.37
C SER A 720 21.25 2.92 20.80
N LEU A 721 20.87 1.66 20.55
CA LEU A 721 21.75 0.61 20.03
C LEU A 721 21.68 0.49 18.49
N VAL A 722 20.77 1.22 17.84
CA VAL A 722 20.57 1.14 16.38
C VAL A 722 21.75 1.78 15.65
N THR A 723 22.35 1.05 14.72
CA THR A 723 23.40 1.55 13.83
C THR A 723 22.90 1.93 12.45
N GLN A 724 21.95 1.16 11.92
CA GLN A 724 21.39 1.34 10.59
C GLN A 724 19.97 0.76 10.56
N THR A 725 19.09 1.35 9.75
CA THR A 725 17.74 0.83 9.54
C THR A 725 17.15 1.36 8.22
N ASN A 726 16.23 0.58 7.63
CA ASN A 726 15.38 1.06 6.51
C ASN A 726 14.10 1.75 7.01
N ILE A 727 13.91 1.85 8.32
CA ILE A 727 12.75 2.44 8.97
C ILE A 727 12.96 3.95 9.13
N SER A 728 11.95 4.74 8.76
CA SER A 728 12.06 6.21 8.79
C SER A 728 12.00 6.82 10.19
N SER A 729 11.35 6.15 11.14
CA SER A 729 11.12 6.64 12.51
C SER A 729 10.72 5.52 13.45
N PHE A 730 10.93 5.70 14.75
CA PHE A 730 10.37 4.86 15.81
C PHE A 730 9.44 5.72 16.69
N PRO A 731 8.15 5.38 16.84
CA PRO A 731 7.44 4.27 16.19
C PRO A 731 7.35 4.44 14.66
N TYR A 732 7.25 3.31 13.96
CA TYR A 732 7.02 3.27 12.52
C TYR A 732 5.56 2.91 12.25
N LEU A 733 4.89 3.76 11.49
CA LEU A 733 3.47 3.65 11.20
C LEU A 733 3.26 3.50 9.70
N ILE A 734 2.57 2.43 9.30
CA ILE A 734 2.23 2.17 7.90
C ILE A 734 0.82 1.58 7.80
N HIS A 735 0.29 1.53 6.58
CA HIS A 735 -0.76 0.58 6.26
C HIS A 735 -0.13 -0.66 5.62
N LEU A 736 -0.57 -1.83 6.07
CA LEU A 736 -0.15 -3.11 5.52
C LEU A 736 -1.01 -3.44 4.29
N ASP A 737 -0.82 -2.64 3.24
CA ASP A 737 -1.43 -2.86 1.92
C ASP A 737 -0.62 -3.83 1.05
N GLN A 738 0.64 -4.10 1.37
CA GLN A 738 1.47 -5.15 0.77
C GLN A 738 2.41 -5.72 1.83
N ASP A 739 3.18 -6.76 1.48
CA ASP A 739 4.20 -7.32 2.35
C ASP A 739 5.29 -6.28 2.69
N ARG A 740 5.90 -6.42 3.87
CA ARG A 740 6.90 -5.49 4.38
C ARG A 740 8.08 -6.21 5.03
N LEU A 741 9.27 -5.87 4.59
CA LEU A 741 10.51 -6.27 5.24
C LEU A 741 11.10 -5.05 5.99
N LEU A 742 11.17 -5.15 7.31
CA LEU A 742 11.77 -4.14 8.17
C LEU A 742 13.12 -4.63 8.66
N THR A 743 14.16 -3.79 8.57
CA THR A 743 15.53 -4.13 8.99
C THR A 743 16.04 -3.11 9.99
N VAL A 744 16.56 -3.59 11.11
CA VAL A 744 17.22 -2.79 12.15
C VAL A 744 18.52 -3.47 12.54
N ASP A 745 19.64 -2.79 12.30
CA ASP A 745 20.95 -3.26 12.72
C ASP A 745 21.29 -2.70 14.10
N PHE A 746 21.74 -3.59 14.99
CA PHE A 746 22.05 -3.29 16.38
C PHE A 746 23.53 -3.46 16.68
N LYS A 747 24.05 -2.63 17.57
CA LYS A 747 25.24 -2.92 18.38
C LYS A 747 24.82 -3.55 19.70
N ARG A 748 25.58 -4.54 20.16
CA ARG A 748 25.38 -5.15 21.48
C ARG A 748 25.66 -4.11 22.56
N GLN A 749 24.82 -4.10 23.59
CA GLN A 749 25.04 -3.28 24.77
C GLN A 749 26.26 -3.82 25.52
N VAL A 750 27.35 -3.05 25.50
CA VAL A 750 28.54 -3.35 26.32
C VAL A 750 28.23 -2.88 27.74
N GLN A 751 28.28 -3.81 28.70
CA GLN A 751 28.10 -3.51 30.12
C GLN A 751 29.25 -2.68 30.67
#